data_AF-A0A1V2JHF0-F1
#
_entry.id   AF-A0A1V2JHF0-F1
#
_cell.length_a   1.000
_cell.length_b   1.000
_cell.length_c   1.000
_cell.angle_alpha   90.00
_cell.angle_beta   90.00
_cell.angle_gamma   90.00
#
_symmetry.space_group_name_H-M   'P 1'
#
loop_
_entity.id
_entity.type
_entity.pdbx_description
1 polymer ?
#
loop_
_entity_poly.entity_id
_entity_poly.type
_entity_poly.pdbx_seq_one_letter_code
_entity_poly.pdbx_strand_id
1 'polypeptide(L)'
;MSAPVSNAPAIKTVTNNDSSAEWGNAVDRAKAKDAGIEWQRPKDDHRSAQDIIDDSPLLKNLGNQSGVKDKLRERVGDFEHDADAAYRANQVLGHVERFDENGSRLAGNTIDNGRVDGFTKGGDARHGTEAGRLQDFGKYGWENLKGELPHADTVGLDDKRREAADKAGIVWELPEGDRRSAQDINDNPLLKNLGNQSGVKDALKEQVGDFDKDPNAAFRASQVLDRVVGFDEKGNALTGKDVANSSVDGFTKSGEARHGTEAGRLQDFGKYGFEALAKPPANDQVGSYKDFLKIHPEADAGSRQIAQYGAILDARFDSIRGKTGGDGAVTEQNIKDYLKQNPQLSKEEKEALNFFAQPGAFRKLDTAGNSIGDKPDGKVSRDDVQAWLKTSAPTDARSLASLITDVATGNVTGKVDTRKLDKDIFEHPEKYTAEQKAAVLLELQEAQKLVVDGANAGVWNSDYGKVSIANRSGAIWEPQKLLQDINDHMAILQGDKPTAEYIKNAGDQAVKTLFEENPGLKDAVTKTYEDQVKSGKALDAAWDANTKDGKTDQHAALAGFYATATSLQSILGIDDAKAIQGAVAKSTHNEDFKTFYKDQLASGDRLRELLKHNTPEQAASEFSLEVALYNAALDPAFTAQHDQQLNENFSSIAQENLFKGASFDDIKTAFGKDGGAELDEDKVRTLIDQMRQESPELLLNQDGTVATTDQVLAGFRGNWDLLRQGTKALDKMGKLSDFDPNGGAKGAYGSGVLHGVSGLFLAGVTIARGAQSGGKLTTRNIVDITTGSVQTTTVLIEGGTKGYQEHLAKSIKNGEQTLKDMKDGKVMLDLLDEVKDNVKDGKHAKVVAKNFEEAAKGIGGLAGIVAGAYGIFDGVNALRRGDKLTGGFGITAGSLGVLAGSASAAEGGLGLLGANLPRFLPGLAATAGVLGFLAAGVAVLAAIVPGLVKEGQAQVKSDKFGEILGDSIERYGIDGVKDGTIADIPTKDWPGGEQWTS
;
A
#
# COMPACT_ATOMS: atom_id res chain seq x y z
N MET A 1 -57.45 -23.24 -66.04
CA MET A 1 -58.76 -23.51 -65.42
C MET A 1 -58.90 -22.54 -64.27
N SER A 2 -59.71 -21.53 -64.51
CA SER A 2 -59.92 -20.35 -63.68
C SER A 2 -61.32 -20.44 -63.09
N ALA A 3 -61.48 -20.08 -61.82
CA ALA A 3 -62.79 -19.80 -61.24
C ALA A 3 -62.79 -18.34 -60.75
N PRO A 4 -63.66 -17.47 -61.29
CA PRO A 4 -63.76 -16.06 -60.92
C PRO A 4 -64.88 -15.80 -59.90
N VAL A 5 -64.58 -14.82 -59.03
CA VAL A 5 -65.40 -13.71 -58.51
C VAL A 5 -66.92 -13.73 -58.75
N SER A 6 -67.70 -13.79 -57.66
CA SER A 6 -68.91 -12.95 -57.47
C SER A 6 -69.24 -12.79 -55.99
N ASN A 7 -69.39 -11.53 -55.54
CA ASN A 7 -70.51 -11.02 -54.73
C ASN A 7 -70.13 -9.71 -54.05
N ALA A 8 -70.54 -8.61 -54.68
CA ALA A 8 -70.76 -7.35 -53.98
C ALA A 8 -72.12 -7.42 -53.24
N PRO A 9 -72.24 -6.79 -52.06
CA PRO A 9 -73.52 -6.29 -51.58
C PRO A 9 -73.55 -4.76 -51.52
N ALA A 10 -74.60 -4.23 -52.16
CA ALA A 10 -75.37 -3.01 -51.89
C ALA A 10 -74.68 -1.73 -51.38
N ILE A 11 -74.68 -0.73 -52.26
CA ILE A 11 -74.56 0.70 -51.95
C ILE A 11 -75.68 1.11 -50.99
N LYS A 12 -75.32 1.44 -49.74
CA LYS A 12 -76.14 2.33 -48.90
C LYS A 12 -75.81 3.76 -49.28
N THR A 13 -76.84 4.49 -49.69
CA THR A 13 -76.88 5.94 -49.86
C THR A 13 -76.24 6.65 -48.65
N VAL A 14 -75.05 7.22 -48.86
CA VAL A 14 -74.48 8.23 -47.96
C VAL A 14 -75.16 9.54 -48.29
N THR A 15 -76.00 10.00 -47.36
CA THR A 15 -76.50 11.37 -47.33
C THR A 15 -75.32 12.31 -47.19
N ASN A 16 -75.17 13.25 -48.12
CA ASN A 16 -74.26 14.38 -48.04
C ASN A 16 -74.55 15.20 -46.78
N ASN A 17 -73.76 15.01 -45.72
CA ASN A 17 -73.40 16.00 -44.71
C ASN A 17 -72.12 15.53 -44.00
N ASP A 18 -71.14 16.43 -43.88
CA ASP A 18 -69.95 16.39 -43.00
C ASP A 18 -68.67 15.60 -43.34
N SER A 19 -68.40 15.22 -44.58
CA SER A 19 -67.05 14.72 -44.93
C SER A 19 -65.94 15.79 -44.80
N SER A 20 -66.26 17.08 -44.99
CA SER A 20 -65.29 18.20 -44.85
C SER A 20 -64.99 18.58 -43.40
N ALA A 21 -65.95 18.42 -42.48
CA ALA A 21 -65.78 18.70 -41.07
C ALA A 21 -64.96 17.61 -40.36
N GLU A 22 -65.19 16.34 -40.71
CA GLU A 22 -64.36 15.21 -40.26
C GLU A 22 -62.93 15.28 -40.82
N TRP A 23 -62.75 15.69 -42.09
CA TRP A 23 -61.43 15.92 -42.68
C TRP A 23 -60.67 17.10 -42.05
N GLY A 24 -61.36 18.22 -41.76
CA GLY A 24 -60.76 19.36 -41.05
C GLY A 24 -60.25 18.99 -39.65
N ASN A 25 -61.02 18.18 -38.92
CA ASN A 25 -60.64 17.67 -37.61
C ASN A 25 -59.44 16.70 -37.68
N ALA A 26 -59.35 15.88 -38.72
CA ALA A 26 -58.22 14.97 -38.92
C ALA A 26 -56.91 15.69 -39.26
N VAL A 27 -56.97 16.75 -40.09
CA VAL A 27 -55.79 17.58 -40.42
C VAL A 27 -55.32 18.36 -39.20
N ASP A 28 -56.23 18.95 -38.44
CA ASP A 28 -55.90 19.68 -37.21
C ASP A 28 -55.33 18.73 -36.15
N ARG A 29 -55.84 17.50 -36.02
CA ARG A 29 -55.24 16.45 -35.18
C ARG A 29 -53.82 16.10 -35.59
N ALA A 30 -53.55 15.97 -36.88
CA ALA A 30 -52.21 15.68 -37.37
C ALA A 30 -51.24 16.83 -37.06
N LYS A 31 -51.64 18.08 -37.32
CA LYS A 31 -50.82 19.27 -37.02
C LYS A 31 -50.62 19.48 -35.52
N ALA A 32 -51.65 19.24 -34.71
CA ALA A 32 -51.54 19.28 -33.26
C ALA A 32 -50.52 18.23 -32.78
N LYS A 33 -50.59 17.02 -33.32
CA LYS A 33 -49.62 15.96 -33.03
C LYS A 33 -48.19 16.35 -33.44
N ASP A 34 -48.00 16.99 -34.60
CA ASP A 34 -46.68 17.48 -35.04
C ASP A 34 -46.10 18.55 -34.09
N ALA A 35 -46.96 19.28 -33.38
CA ALA A 35 -46.57 20.24 -32.34
C ALA A 35 -46.44 19.60 -30.93
N GLY A 36 -46.56 18.28 -30.81
CA GLY A 36 -46.54 17.58 -29.52
C GLY A 36 -47.78 17.84 -28.66
N ILE A 37 -48.95 18.02 -29.29
CA ILE A 37 -50.22 18.24 -28.59
C ILE A 37 -51.07 16.97 -28.70
N GLU A 38 -51.33 16.35 -27.56
CA GLU A 38 -52.23 15.22 -27.46
C GLU A 38 -53.67 15.67 -27.58
N TRP A 39 -54.39 15.10 -28.55
CA TRP A 39 -55.74 15.53 -28.85
C TRP A 39 -56.75 15.13 -27.76
N GLN A 40 -56.53 14.03 -27.06
CA GLN A 40 -57.41 13.56 -25.99
C GLN A 40 -56.57 13.26 -24.77
N ARG A 41 -57.20 13.30 -23.61
CA ARG A 41 -56.51 12.93 -22.37
C ARG A 41 -56.12 11.46 -22.37
N PRO A 42 -55.03 11.10 -21.66
CA PRO A 42 -54.72 9.71 -21.34
C PRO A 42 -55.93 9.00 -20.72
N LYS A 43 -56.07 7.69 -20.98
CA LYS A 43 -57.26 6.90 -20.57
C LYS A 43 -57.47 6.85 -19.04
N ASP A 44 -56.41 7.03 -18.29
CA ASP A 44 -56.32 7.05 -16.84
C ASP A 44 -56.48 8.45 -16.23
N ASP A 45 -56.52 9.51 -17.04
CA ASP A 45 -56.86 10.86 -16.57
C ASP A 45 -58.38 11.03 -16.46
N HIS A 46 -58.87 11.03 -15.22
CA HIS A 46 -60.29 11.15 -14.89
C HIS A 46 -60.71 12.56 -14.44
N ARG A 47 -59.82 13.56 -14.53
CA ARG A 47 -60.13 14.93 -14.09
C ARG A 47 -61.29 15.54 -14.88
N SER A 48 -62.06 16.43 -14.28
CA SER A 48 -63.06 17.23 -15.03
C SER A 48 -62.38 18.38 -15.79
N ALA A 49 -63.14 19.06 -16.67
CA ALA A 49 -62.65 20.29 -17.32
C ALA A 49 -62.27 21.35 -16.28
N GLN A 50 -63.09 21.47 -15.23
CA GLN A 50 -62.86 22.40 -14.13
C GLN A 50 -61.59 22.04 -13.34
N ASP A 51 -61.37 20.76 -13.04
CA ASP A 51 -60.15 20.31 -12.35
C ASP A 51 -58.90 20.65 -13.18
N ILE A 52 -58.94 20.43 -14.50
CA ILE A 52 -57.81 20.76 -15.40
C ILE A 52 -57.56 22.27 -15.46
N ILE A 53 -58.62 23.08 -15.48
CA ILE A 53 -58.50 24.55 -15.42
C ILE A 53 -57.89 24.95 -14.08
N ASP A 54 -58.38 24.43 -12.97
CA ASP A 54 -57.92 24.80 -11.63
C ASP A 54 -56.47 24.36 -11.36
N ASP A 55 -56.05 23.23 -11.94
CA ASP A 55 -54.69 22.71 -11.92
C ASP A 55 -53.73 23.50 -12.83
N SER A 56 -54.24 24.31 -13.77
CA SER A 56 -53.45 25.09 -14.72
C SER A 56 -53.52 26.59 -14.42
N PRO A 57 -52.53 27.18 -13.75
CA PRO A 57 -52.51 28.62 -13.48
C PRO A 57 -52.66 29.45 -14.76
N LEU A 58 -52.04 29.06 -15.87
CA LEU A 58 -52.17 29.73 -17.16
C LEU A 58 -53.61 29.75 -17.64
N LEU A 59 -54.27 28.59 -17.68
CA LEU A 59 -55.63 28.47 -18.19
C LEU A 59 -56.65 29.12 -17.23
N LYS A 60 -56.45 28.97 -15.92
CA LYS A 60 -57.26 29.59 -14.85
C LYS A 60 -57.20 31.11 -14.91
N ASN A 61 -56.01 31.67 -15.09
CA ASN A 61 -55.78 33.12 -15.08
C ASN A 61 -55.90 33.75 -16.48
N LEU A 62 -56.22 32.96 -17.51
CA LEU A 62 -56.32 33.46 -18.89
C LEU A 62 -57.49 34.45 -19.01
N GLY A 63 -57.14 35.73 -19.17
CA GLY A 63 -58.10 36.76 -19.54
C GLY A 63 -58.45 36.73 -21.04
N ASN A 64 -59.43 37.54 -21.44
CA ASN A 64 -59.87 37.63 -22.84
C ASN A 64 -59.41 38.93 -23.54
N GLN A 65 -58.27 39.48 -23.13
CA GLN A 65 -57.66 40.64 -23.78
C GLN A 65 -57.36 40.29 -25.26
N SER A 66 -57.62 41.21 -26.19
CA SER A 66 -57.51 40.94 -27.64
C SER A 66 -58.32 39.72 -28.16
N GLY A 67 -59.30 39.22 -27.38
CA GLY A 67 -60.11 38.06 -27.75
C GLY A 67 -59.39 36.72 -27.71
N VAL A 68 -58.23 36.62 -27.05
CA VAL A 68 -57.38 35.42 -27.09
C VAL A 68 -58.05 34.19 -26.49
N LYS A 69 -58.88 34.35 -25.45
CA LYS A 69 -59.56 33.23 -24.79
C LYS A 69 -60.62 32.62 -25.71
N ASP A 70 -61.39 33.46 -26.38
CA ASP A 70 -62.40 33.01 -27.34
C ASP A 70 -61.75 32.36 -28.56
N LYS A 71 -60.67 32.95 -29.09
CA LYS A 71 -59.89 32.39 -30.19
C LYS A 71 -59.26 31.04 -29.84
N LEU A 72 -58.77 30.88 -28.60
CA LEU A 72 -58.28 29.58 -28.11
C LEU A 72 -59.43 28.56 -28.12
N ARG A 73 -60.61 28.94 -27.58
CA ARG A 73 -61.82 28.09 -27.55
C ARG A 73 -62.23 27.65 -28.96
N GLU A 74 -62.21 28.55 -29.94
CA GLU A 74 -62.51 28.26 -31.34
C GLU A 74 -61.59 27.18 -31.95
N ARG A 75 -60.33 27.08 -31.49
CA ARG A 75 -59.35 26.13 -32.01
C ARG A 75 -59.34 24.79 -31.27
N VAL A 76 -59.46 24.82 -29.94
CA VAL A 76 -59.27 23.62 -29.10
C VAL A 76 -60.59 22.98 -28.66
N GLY A 77 -61.72 23.66 -28.85
CA GLY A 77 -63.04 23.25 -28.36
C GLY A 77 -63.44 23.98 -27.07
N ASP A 78 -64.64 23.68 -26.55
CA ASP A 78 -65.18 24.30 -25.33
C ASP A 78 -64.47 23.79 -24.07
N PHE A 79 -63.27 24.31 -23.82
CA PHE A 79 -62.43 23.91 -22.70
C PHE A 79 -63.00 24.22 -21.32
N GLU A 80 -64.09 24.98 -21.21
CA GLU A 80 -64.77 25.24 -19.93
C GLU A 80 -65.70 24.10 -19.52
N HIS A 81 -66.14 23.26 -20.47
CA HIS A 81 -67.10 22.19 -20.22
C HIS A 81 -66.67 20.81 -20.79
N ASP A 82 -65.73 20.77 -21.73
CA ASP A 82 -65.13 19.56 -22.29
C ASP A 82 -63.71 19.38 -21.74
N ALA A 83 -63.50 18.29 -21.01
CA ALA A 83 -62.23 18.00 -20.37
C ALA A 83 -61.11 17.66 -21.37
N ASP A 84 -61.40 17.07 -22.53
CA ASP A 84 -60.39 16.87 -23.57
C ASP A 84 -60.01 18.21 -24.22
N ALA A 85 -60.98 19.13 -24.37
CA ALA A 85 -60.70 20.49 -24.82
C ALA A 85 -59.88 21.28 -23.79
N ALA A 86 -60.17 21.14 -22.50
CA ALA A 86 -59.36 21.71 -21.40
C ALA A 86 -57.92 21.22 -21.42
N TYR A 87 -57.74 19.92 -21.61
CA TYR A 87 -56.42 19.32 -21.73
C TYR A 87 -55.64 19.82 -22.93
N ARG A 88 -56.26 19.87 -24.12
CA ARG A 88 -55.65 20.47 -25.32
C ARG A 88 -55.31 21.95 -25.12
N ALA A 89 -56.23 22.73 -24.53
CA ALA A 89 -56.03 24.16 -24.27
C ALA A 89 -54.83 24.40 -23.36
N ASN A 90 -54.69 23.60 -22.30
CA ASN A 90 -53.56 23.67 -21.38
C ASN A 90 -52.22 23.41 -22.09
N GLN A 91 -52.14 22.40 -22.94
CA GLN A 91 -50.95 22.09 -23.72
C GLN A 91 -50.58 23.21 -24.71
N VAL A 92 -51.58 23.80 -25.38
CA VAL A 92 -51.35 24.94 -26.29
C VAL A 92 -50.78 26.14 -25.54
N LEU A 93 -51.30 26.45 -24.35
CA LEU A 93 -50.75 27.54 -23.54
C LEU A 93 -49.32 27.25 -23.09
N GLY A 94 -49.02 26.02 -22.67
CA GLY A 94 -47.67 25.59 -22.35
C GLY A 94 -46.71 25.69 -23.55
N HIS A 95 -47.17 25.35 -24.75
CA HIS A 95 -46.38 25.53 -25.98
C HIS A 95 -46.09 27.01 -26.26
N VAL A 96 -47.12 27.86 -26.21
CA VAL A 96 -46.99 29.31 -26.43
C VAL A 96 -46.04 29.97 -25.42
N GLU A 97 -46.07 29.52 -24.17
CA GLU A 97 -45.16 30.00 -23.12
C GLU A 97 -43.72 29.59 -23.43
N ARG A 98 -43.49 28.32 -23.81
CA ARG A 98 -42.15 27.72 -23.88
C ARG A 98 -41.43 27.84 -25.22
N PHE A 99 -42.11 28.15 -26.31
CA PHE A 99 -41.50 28.22 -27.64
C PHE A 99 -41.68 29.60 -28.29
N ASP A 100 -40.67 30.04 -29.03
CA ASP A 100 -40.75 31.23 -29.87
C ASP A 100 -41.46 30.96 -31.21
N GLU A 101 -41.59 31.99 -32.04
CA GLU A 101 -42.24 31.90 -33.36
C GLU A 101 -41.52 30.97 -34.35
N ASN A 102 -40.24 30.66 -34.10
CA ASN A 102 -39.43 29.75 -34.92
C ASN A 102 -39.42 28.33 -34.33
N GLY A 103 -40.05 28.11 -33.17
CA GLY A 103 -40.07 26.84 -32.46
C GLY A 103 -38.83 26.56 -31.63
N SER A 104 -38.02 27.58 -31.33
CA SER A 104 -36.91 27.46 -30.39
C SER A 104 -37.42 27.59 -28.97
N ARG A 105 -36.91 26.73 -28.07
CA ARG A 105 -37.27 26.77 -26.66
C ARG A 105 -36.78 28.07 -26.00
N LEU A 106 -37.70 28.75 -25.33
CA LEU A 106 -37.47 29.95 -24.54
C LEU A 106 -36.94 29.59 -23.15
N ALA A 107 -36.29 30.55 -22.52
CA ALA A 107 -35.80 30.45 -21.16
C ALA A 107 -35.82 31.84 -20.49
N GLY A 108 -36.13 31.89 -19.19
CA GLY A 108 -36.17 33.14 -18.43
C GLY A 108 -37.19 33.12 -17.30
N ASN A 109 -37.24 34.19 -16.53
CA ASN A 109 -38.15 34.32 -15.37
C ASN A 109 -39.62 34.62 -15.75
N THR A 110 -39.91 34.81 -17.05
CA THR A 110 -41.29 34.92 -17.55
C THR A 110 -41.90 33.56 -17.83
N ILE A 111 -41.10 32.50 -17.93
CA ILE A 111 -41.56 31.13 -18.20
C ILE A 111 -42.07 30.48 -16.90
N ASP A 112 -43.17 29.75 -17.01
CA ASP A 112 -43.89 29.05 -15.93
C ASP A 112 -44.30 29.99 -14.77
N ASN A 113 -44.55 31.28 -15.07
CA ASN A 113 -44.96 32.27 -14.05
C ASN A 113 -46.48 32.28 -13.79
N GLY A 114 -47.22 31.43 -14.52
CA GLY A 114 -48.66 31.21 -14.34
C GLY A 114 -49.57 32.28 -14.96
N ARG A 115 -49.05 33.11 -15.87
CA ARG A 115 -49.85 34.06 -16.67
C ARG A 115 -49.26 34.22 -18.08
N VAL A 116 -50.11 34.61 -19.04
CA VAL A 116 -49.66 34.94 -20.40
C VAL A 116 -49.15 36.38 -20.44
N ASP A 117 -47.86 36.56 -20.67
CA ASP A 117 -47.19 37.86 -20.70
C ASP A 117 -47.22 38.54 -22.09
N GLY A 118 -47.10 39.87 -22.09
CA GLY A 118 -46.92 40.66 -23.33
C GLY A 118 -48.12 41.48 -23.80
N PHE A 119 -49.19 41.54 -23.01
CA PHE A 119 -50.28 42.51 -23.24
C PHE A 119 -49.84 43.94 -22.90
N THR A 120 -50.24 44.91 -23.71
CA THR A 120 -50.13 46.33 -23.39
C THR A 120 -51.19 46.75 -22.37
N LYS A 121 -51.06 47.96 -21.80
CA LYS A 121 -52.11 48.53 -20.94
C LYS A 121 -53.46 48.66 -21.64
N GLY A 122 -53.48 48.77 -22.97
CA GLY A 122 -54.70 48.83 -23.78
C GLY A 122 -55.32 47.45 -24.06
N GLY A 123 -54.65 46.36 -23.69
CA GLY A 123 -55.09 44.98 -23.96
C GLY A 123 -54.61 44.43 -25.30
N ASP A 124 -53.83 45.18 -26.07
CA ASP A 124 -53.21 44.70 -27.31
C ASP A 124 -52.06 43.73 -27.02
N ALA A 125 -51.99 42.62 -27.77
CA ALA A 125 -50.88 41.69 -27.70
C ALA A 125 -49.64 42.24 -28.43
N ARG A 126 -48.46 42.20 -27.81
CA ARG A 126 -47.20 42.58 -28.46
C ARG A 126 -46.65 41.43 -29.31
N HIS A 127 -46.25 41.72 -30.55
CA HIS A 127 -45.57 40.75 -31.39
C HIS A 127 -44.27 40.23 -30.71
N GLY A 128 -43.96 38.95 -30.91
CA GLY A 128 -42.82 38.27 -30.28
C GLY A 128 -43.00 37.89 -28.80
N THR A 129 -44.13 38.22 -28.17
CA THR A 129 -44.46 37.83 -26.78
C THR A 129 -45.41 36.64 -26.74
N GLU A 130 -45.61 36.04 -25.56
CA GLU A 130 -46.57 34.94 -25.36
C GLU A 130 -47.98 35.34 -25.78
N ALA A 131 -48.44 36.54 -25.39
CA ALA A 131 -49.72 37.10 -25.81
C ALA A 131 -49.82 37.22 -27.34
N GLY A 132 -48.75 37.65 -28.00
CA GLY A 132 -48.68 37.74 -29.47
C GLY A 132 -48.80 36.37 -30.13
N ARG A 133 -48.02 35.40 -29.64
CA ARG A 133 -48.05 34.01 -30.15
C ARG A 133 -49.40 33.33 -29.92
N LEU A 134 -50.05 33.56 -28.78
CA LEU A 134 -51.41 33.07 -28.52
C LEU A 134 -52.43 33.68 -29.49
N GLN A 135 -52.31 34.99 -29.76
CA GLN A 135 -53.16 35.67 -30.73
C GLN A 135 -52.94 35.11 -32.15
N ASP A 136 -51.69 34.87 -32.53
CA ASP A 136 -51.33 34.30 -33.82
C ASP A 136 -51.82 32.86 -33.95
N PHE A 137 -51.70 32.02 -32.92
CA PHE A 137 -52.32 30.69 -32.88
C PHE A 137 -53.83 30.77 -33.09
N GLY A 138 -54.52 31.68 -32.39
CA GLY A 138 -55.95 31.90 -32.58
C GLY A 138 -56.30 32.24 -34.04
N LYS A 139 -55.47 33.05 -34.70
CA LYS A 139 -55.70 33.51 -36.08
C LYS A 139 -55.35 32.47 -37.14
N TYR A 140 -54.20 31.81 -37.01
CA TYR A 140 -53.60 30.95 -38.04
C TYR A 140 -53.73 29.44 -37.74
N GLY A 141 -54.07 29.06 -36.51
CA GLY A 141 -54.30 27.68 -36.10
C GLY A 141 -53.01 26.90 -35.82
N TRP A 142 -53.12 25.57 -35.83
CA TRP A 142 -52.08 24.63 -35.37
C TRP A 142 -50.74 24.73 -36.09
N GLU A 143 -50.73 25.12 -37.37
CA GLU A 143 -49.50 25.31 -38.15
C GLU A 143 -48.59 26.44 -37.64
N ASN A 144 -49.12 27.32 -36.78
CA ASN A 144 -48.38 28.40 -36.15
C ASN A 144 -47.69 27.98 -34.84
N LEU A 145 -48.00 26.80 -34.29
CA LEU A 145 -47.24 26.22 -33.19
C LEU A 145 -45.99 25.56 -33.78
N LYS A 146 -44.90 26.31 -33.83
CA LYS A 146 -43.60 25.80 -34.29
C LYS A 146 -42.85 25.16 -33.11
N GLY A 147 -42.15 24.07 -33.36
CA GLY A 147 -41.52 23.27 -32.31
C GLY A 147 -42.49 22.24 -31.73
N GLU A 148 -41.93 21.24 -31.04
CA GLU A 148 -42.66 20.10 -30.48
C GLU A 148 -42.68 20.23 -28.95
N LEU A 149 -43.87 20.20 -28.34
CA LEU A 149 -44.01 20.14 -26.88
C LEU A 149 -43.65 18.72 -26.41
N PRO A 150 -42.56 18.53 -25.65
CA PRO A 150 -42.15 17.20 -25.24
C PRO A 150 -43.02 16.67 -24.08
N HIS A 151 -43.41 15.39 -24.16
CA HIS A 151 -44.09 14.70 -23.07
C HIS A 151 -43.11 13.83 -22.28
N ALA A 152 -42.96 14.12 -20.98
CA ALA A 152 -41.94 13.54 -20.11
C ALA A 152 -41.97 12.01 -20.01
N ASP A 153 -43.13 11.38 -20.24
CA ASP A 153 -43.35 9.93 -20.27
C ASP A 153 -42.82 9.25 -21.55
N THR A 154 -42.69 10.00 -22.64
CA THR A 154 -42.19 9.49 -23.93
C THR A 154 -40.71 9.74 -24.17
N VAL A 155 -40.09 10.64 -23.40
CA VAL A 155 -38.66 11.02 -23.56
C VAL A 155 -37.72 9.82 -23.53
N GLY A 156 -38.01 8.81 -22.72
CA GLY A 156 -37.19 7.61 -22.61
C GLY A 156 -37.07 6.79 -23.90
N LEU A 157 -37.95 7.01 -24.88
CA LEU A 157 -38.03 6.31 -26.17
C LEU A 157 -37.37 7.08 -27.32
N ASP A 158 -36.80 8.27 -27.07
CA ASP A 158 -36.17 9.10 -28.10
C ASP A 158 -34.71 8.68 -28.38
N ASP A 159 -34.50 7.97 -29.49
CA ASP A 159 -33.18 7.50 -29.92
C ASP A 159 -32.18 8.64 -30.16
N LYS A 160 -32.62 9.81 -30.64
CA LYS A 160 -31.71 10.93 -30.92
C LYS A 160 -31.20 11.54 -29.62
N ARG A 161 -32.06 11.67 -28.62
CA ARG A 161 -31.66 12.14 -27.29
C ARG A 161 -30.78 11.13 -26.59
N ARG A 162 -31.06 9.83 -26.75
CA ARG A 162 -30.19 8.76 -26.26
C ARG A 162 -28.79 8.85 -26.87
N GLU A 163 -28.69 9.08 -28.17
CA GLU A 163 -27.39 9.27 -28.85
C GLU A 163 -26.66 10.53 -28.36
N ALA A 164 -27.37 11.64 -28.17
CA ALA A 164 -26.79 12.88 -27.65
C ALA A 164 -26.32 12.73 -26.19
N ALA A 165 -27.08 12.00 -25.36
CA ALA A 165 -26.71 11.67 -23.98
C ALA A 165 -25.43 10.82 -23.94
N ASP A 166 -25.31 9.81 -24.80
CA ASP A 166 -24.12 8.97 -24.90
C ASP A 166 -22.87 9.78 -25.29
N LYS A 167 -23.01 10.70 -26.26
CA LYS A 167 -21.93 11.64 -26.63
C LYS A 167 -21.49 12.53 -25.46
N ALA A 168 -22.42 12.94 -24.61
CA ALA A 168 -22.13 13.70 -23.38
C ALA A 168 -21.58 12.83 -22.23
N GLY A 169 -21.56 11.50 -22.38
CA GLY A 169 -21.16 10.53 -21.36
C GLY A 169 -22.21 10.32 -20.27
N ILE A 170 -23.49 10.48 -20.59
CA ILE A 170 -24.63 10.23 -19.70
C ILE A 170 -25.17 8.82 -19.99
N VAL A 171 -25.25 8.00 -18.95
CA VAL A 171 -25.80 6.65 -19.04
C VAL A 171 -27.33 6.74 -19.07
N TRP A 172 -27.93 6.22 -20.15
CA TRP A 172 -29.37 6.39 -20.42
C TRP A 172 -30.26 5.62 -19.45
N GLU A 173 -29.87 4.43 -19.05
CA GLU A 173 -30.63 3.51 -18.20
C GLU A 173 -29.82 3.14 -16.97
N LEU A 174 -30.50 2.75 -15.89
CA LEU A 174 -29.85 2.25 -14.69
C LEU A 174 -28.92 1.05 -15.01
N PRO A 175 -27.70 1.01 -14.47
CA PRO A 175 -26.79 -0.12 -14.69
C PRO A 175 -27.39 -1.43 -14.21
N GLU A 176 -26.94 -2.53 -14.82
CA GLU A 176 -27.36 -3.87 -14.42
C GLU A 176 -27.09 -4.12 -12.92
N GLY A 177 -28.13 -4.53 -12.19
CA GLY A 177 -28.07 -4.76 -10.74
C GLY A 177 -28.48 -3.57 -9.86
N ASP A 178 -28.59 -2.35 -10.41
CA ASP A 178 -29.17 -1.22 -9.69
C ASP A 178 -30.70 -1.35 -9.64
N ARG A 179 -31.26 -1.41 -8.42
CA ARG A 179 -32.69 -1.60 -8.17
C ARG A 179 -33.33 -0.40 -7.46
N ARG A 180 -32.64 0.73 -7.41
CA ARG A 180 -33.16 1.95 -6.79
C ARG A 180 -34.40 2.43 -7.53
N SER A 181 -35.41 2.84 -6.78
CA SER A 181 -36.58 3.52 -7.31
C SER A 181 -36.26 4.97 -7.69
N ALA A 182 -37.18 5.63 -8.42
CA ALA A 182 -37.08 7.07 -8.68
C ALA A 182 -36.94 7.86 -7.38
N GLN A 183 -37.67 7.45 -6.32
CA GLN A 183 -37.61 8.09 -5.01
C GLN A 183 -36.24 7.91 -4.34
N ASP A 184 -35.66 6.71 -4.37
CA ASP A 184 -34.33 6.46 -3.81
C ASP A 184 -33.23 7.30 -4.50
N ILE A 185 -33.38 7.56 -5.81
CA ILE A 185 -32.46 8.40 -6.58
C ILE A 185 -32.71 9.89 -6.29
N ASN A 186 -33.98 10.30 -6.20
CA ASN A 186 -34.39 11.67 -5.91
C ASN A 186 -34.10 12.11 -4.48
N ASP A 187 -33.81 11.19 -3.56
CA ASP A 187 -33.28 11.52 -2.24
C ASP A 187 -31.89 12.18 -2.30
N ASN A 188 -31.25 12.22 -3.48
CA ASN A 188 -30.12 13.11 -3.75
C ASN A 188 -30.50 14.58 -3.49
N PRO A 189 -29.76 15.30 -2.63
CA PRO A 189 -30.03 16.71 -2.32
C PRO A 189 -30.18 17.64 -3.53
N LEU A 190 -29.40 17.43 -4.60
CA LEU A 190 -29.48 18.27 -5.81
C LEU A 190 -30.86 18.17 -6.48
N LEU A 191 -31.39 16.96 -6.65
CA LEU A 191 -32.73 16.75 -7.23
C LEU A 191 -33.83 17.16 -6.27
N LYS A 192 -33.69 16.78 -4.99
CA LYS A 192 -34.66 17.07 -3.94
C LYS A 192 -34.87 18.57 -3.73
N ASN A 193 -33.79 19.34 -3.76
CA ASN A 193 -33.81 20.78 -3.50
C ASN A 193 -33.96 21.61 -4.78
N LEU A 194 -34.04 20.98 -5.97
CA LEU A 194 -34.19 21.69 -7.23
C LEU A 194 -35.56 22.37 -7.29
N GLY A 195 -35.56 23.70 -7.17
CA GLY A 195 -36.72 24.53 -7.45
C GLY A 195 -36.93 24.72 -8.96
N ASN A 196 -38.08 25.30 -9.33
CA ASN A 196 -38.43 25.59 -10.73
C ASN A 196 -38.22 27.06 -11.13
N GLN A 197 -37.25 27.76 -10.52
CA GLN A 197 -36.94 29.13 -10.91
C GLN A 197 -36.45 29.17 -12.37
N SER A 198 -36.99 30.10 -13.18
CA SER A 198 -36.75 30.15 -14.64
C SER A 198 -37.09 28.85 -15.39
N GLY A 199 -38.02 28.04 -14.86
CA GLY A 199 -38.50 26.82 -15.51
C GLY A 199 -37.45 25.69 -15.61
N VAL A 200 -36.35 25.74 -14.84
CA VAL A 200 -35.24 24.79 -15.00
C VAL A 200 -35.60 23.35 -14.64
N LYS A 201 -36.52 23.15 -13.70
CA LYS A 201 -36.94 21.80 -13.27
C LYS A 201 -37.77 21.14 -14.36
N ASP A 202 -38.69 21.91 -14.95
CA ASP A 202 -39.50 21.43 -16.07
C ASP A 202 -38.64 21.24 -17.31
N ALA A 203 -37.73 22.16 -17.61
CA ALA A 203 -36.77 22.02 -18.70
C ALA A 203 -35.89 20.76 -18.54
N LEU A 204 -35.49 20.42 -17.31
CA LEU A 204 -34.79 19.17 -17.04
C LEU A 204 -35.67 17.95 -17.36
N LYS A 205 -36.92 17.90 -16.88
CA LYS A 205 -37.89 16.82 -17.19
C LYS A 205 -38.14 16.67 -18.68
N GLU A 206 -38.26 17.78 -19.38
CA GLU A 206 -38.47 17.80 -20.82
C GLU A 206 -37.32 17.16 -21.59
N GLN A 207 -36.09 17.13 -21.04
CA GLN A 207 -34.92 16.51 -21.67
C GLN A 207 -34.65 15.09 -21.19
N VAL A 208 -34.91 14.78 -19.91
CA VAL A 208 -34.52 13.49 -19.27
C VAL A 208 -35.69 12.56 -18.98
N GLY A 209 -36.93 13.05 -19.07
CA GLY A 209 -38.16 12.36 -18.71
C GLY A 209 -38.66 12.68 -17.30
N ASP A 210 -39.79 12.07 -16.90
CA ASP A 210 -40.41 12.32 -15.59
C ASP A 210 -39.63 11.65 -14.45
N PHE A 211 -38.58 12.32 -13.99
CA PHE A 211 -37.72 11.82 -12.93
C PHE A 211 -38.41 11.64 -11.58
N ASP A 212 -39.62 12.17 -11.37
CA ASP A 212 -40.36 11.92 -10.13
C ASP A 212 -40.94 10.49 -10.07
N LYS A 213 -41.09 9.82 -11.23
CA LYS A 213 -41.76 8.51 -11.35
C LYS A 213 -40.93 7.45 -12.07
N ASP A 214 -40.13 7.84 -13.06
CA ASP A 214 -39.27 6.92 -13.82
C ASP A 214 -37.85 6.87 -13.20
N PRO A 215 -37.41 5.71 -12.68
CA PRO A 215 -36.07 5.54 -12.14
C PRO A 215 -34.96 5.85 -13.14
N ASN A 216 -35.16 5.55 -14.43
CA ASN A 216 -34.17 5.85 -15.46
C ASN A 216 -34.12 7.36 -15.73
N ALA A 217 -35.26 8.06 -15.73
CA ALA A 217 -35.30 9.51 -15.82
C ALA A 217 -34.62 10.18 -14.62
N ALA A 218 -34.87 9.68 -13.41
CA ALA A 218 -34.19 10.13 -12.19
C ALA A 218 -32.68 9.96 -12.28
N PHE A 219 -32.24 8.81 -12.78
CA PHE A 219 -30.83 8.52 -12.98
C PHE A 219 -30.17 9.42 -14.03
N ARG A 220 -30.84 9.70 -15.15
CA ARG A 220 -30.36 10.68 -16.15
C ARG A 220 -30.30 12.08 -15.54
N ALA A 221 -31.35 12.49 -14.83
CA ALA A 221 -31.45 13.80 -14.19
C ALA A 221 -30.31 14.03 -13.18
N SER A 222 -30.00 13.04 -12.33
CA SER A 222 -28.91 13.14 -11.36
C SER A 222 -27.56 13.33 -12.05
N GLN A 223 -27.29 12.58 -13.12
CA GLN A 223 -26.05 12.72 -13.89
C GLN A 223 -25.90 14.08 -14.57
N VAL A 224 -27.01 14.63 -15.08
CA VAL A 224 -27.03 15.98 -15.67
C VAL A 224 -26.72 17.03 -14.61
N LEU A 225 -27.36 16.96 -13.44
CA LEU A 225 -27.08 17.91 -12.35
C LEU A 225 -25.63 17.80 -11.88
N ASP A 226 -25.10 16.58 -11.75
CA ASP A 226 -23.69 16.35 -11.42
C ASP A 226 -22.75 16.99 -12.43
N ARG A 227 -23.10 16.96 -13.72
CA ARG A 227 -22.33 17.63 -14.77
C ARG A 227 -22.40 19.15 -14.59
N VAL A 228 -23.58 19.69 -14.36
CA VAL A 228 -23.84 21.14 -14.24
C VAL A 228 -23.09 21.75 -13.05
N VAL A 229 -23.10 21.08 -11.90
CA VAL A 229 -22.49 21.59 -10.65
C VAL A 229 -21.02 21.21 -10.50
N GLY A 230 -20.56 20.18 -11.24
CA GLY A 230 -19.18 19.69 -11.16
C GLY A 230 -18.26 20.23 -12.26
N PHE A 231 -18.80 20.71 -13.39
CA PHE A 231 -18.02 21.04 -14.58
C PHE A 231 -18.41 22.37 -15.22
N ASP A 232 -17.44 23.03 -15.83
CA ASP A 232 -17.66 24.20 -16.68
C ASP A 232 -18.19 23.81 -18.08
N GLU A 233 -18.50 24.82 -18.90
CA GLU A 233 -18.99 24.66 -20.27
C GLU A 233 -17.99 23.96 -21.23
N LYS A 234 -16.73 23.82 -20.83
CA LYS A 234 -15.67 23.14 -21.59
C LYS A 234 -15.40 21.73 -21.07
N GLY A 235 -16.07 21.32 -19.99
CA GLY A 235 -15.89 20.02 -19.35
C GLY A 235 -14.72 19.97 -18.37
N ASN A 236 -14.16 21.12 -17.95
CA ASN A 236 -13.17 21.15 -16.88
C ASN A 236 -13.86 21.05 -15.52
N ALA A 237 -13.26 20.30 -14.59
CA ALA A 237 -13.77 20.22 -13.23
C ALA A 237 -13.74 21.60 -12.55
N LEU A 238 -14.87 21.98 -11.94
CA LEU A 238 -14.97 23.19 -11.13
C LEU A 238 -14.24 23.00 -9.81
N THR A 239 -13.78 24.11 -9.23
CA THR A 239 -13.04 24.11 -7.96
C THR A 239 -13.59 25.15 -7.00
N GLY A 240 -13.44 24.88 -5.70
CA GLY A 240 -13.84 25.81 -4.64
C GLY A 240 -15.05 25.33 -3.83
N LYS A 241 -15.32 26.03 -2.71
CA LYS A 241 -16.26 25.60 -1.65
C LYS A 241 -17.72 25.39 -2.09
N ASP A 242 -18.16 26.12 -3.11
CA ASP A 242 -19.56 26.12 -3.55
C ASP A 242 -19.82 25.02 -4.61
N VAL A 243 -18.78 24.32 -5.07
CA VAL A 243 -18.91 23.24 -6.07
C VAL A 243 -19.63 22.04 -5.49
N ALA A 244 -20.67 21.60 -6.21
CA ALA A 244 -21.49 20.43 -5.87
C ALA A 244 -22.05 20.46 -4.43
N ASN A 245 -22.32 21.65 -3.89
CA ASN A 245 -22.76 21.91 -2.51
C ASN A 245 -24.23 21.50 -2.21
N SER A 246 -24.76 20.50 -2.91
CA SER A 246 -26.15 20.04 -2.78
C SER A 246 -27.24 21.04 -3.23
N SER A 247 -26.86 22.12 -3.91
CA SER A 247 -27.78 23.05 -4.60
C SER A 247 -27.30 23.38 -6.01
N VAL A 248 -28.19 23.98 -6.82
CA VAL A 248 -27.84 24.59 -8.11
C VAL A 248 -27.76 26.11 -7.90
N ASP A 249 -26.56 26.65 -7.96
CA ASP A 249 -26.29 28.05 -7.63
C ASP A 249 -26.30 28.99 -8.85
N GLY A 250 -26.52 30.28 -8.58
CA GLY A 250 -26.43 31.33 -9.60
C GLY A 250 -27.76 31.93 -10.06
N PHE A 251 -28.86 31.62 -9.38
CA PHE A 251 -30.11 32.37 -9.55
C PHE A 251 -30.03 33.77 -8.92
N THR A 252 -30.63 34.76 -9.57
CA THR A 252 -30.85 36.08 -8.98
C THR A 252 -32.00 36.05 -7.96
N LYS A 253 -32.18 37.13 -7.20
CA LYS A 253 -33.34 37.28 -6.30
C LYS A 253 -34.69 37.25 -7.03
N SER A 254 -34.71 37.58 -8.32
CA SER A 254 -35.91 37.49 -9.18
C SER A 254 -36.08 36.11 -9.83
N GLY A 255 -35.23 35.13 -9.47
CA GLY A 255 -35.29 33.77 -10.00
C GLY A 255 -34.67 33.60 -11.39
N GLU A 256 -33.95 34.60 -11.91
CA GLU A 256 -33.30 34.55 -13.22
C GLU A 256 -31.95 33.85 -13.13
N ALA A 257 -31.69 32.90 -14.03
CA ALA A 257 -30.39 32.22 -14.10
C ALA A 257 -29.30 33.16 -14.63
N ARG A 258 -28.16 33.26 -13.94
CA ARG A 258 -27.01 34.05 -14.42
C ARG A 258 -26.17 33.26 -15.41
N HIS A 259 -25.79 33.89 -16.51
CA HIS A 259 -24.85 33.32 -17.48
C HIS A 259 -23.52 32.90 -16.81
N GLY A 260 -22.98 31.75 -17.18
CA GLY A 260 -21.73 31.20 -16.65
C GLY A 260 -21.81 30.58 -15.25
N THR A 261 -22.99 30.56 -14.63
CA THR A 261 -23.25 29.87 -13.34
C THR A 261 -23.86 28.48 -13.56
N GLU A 262 -24.00 27.69 -12.48
CA GLU A 262 -24.66 26.38 -12.53
C GLU A 262 -26.11 26.50 -13.01
N ALA A 263 -26.85 27.48 -12.49
CA ALA A 263 -28.19 27.81 -12.94
C ALA A 263 -28.25 28.16 -14.44
N GLY A 264 -27.27 28.93 -14.93
CA GLY A 264 -27.14 29.26 -16.35
C GLY A 264 -26.91 28.01 -17.21
N ARG A 265 -25.99 27.12 -16.79
CA ARG A 265 -25.72 25.86 -17.50
C ARG A 265 -26.92 24.91 -17.47
N LEU A 266 -27.67 24.84 -16.38
CA LEU A 266 -28.90 24.06 -16.32
C LEU A 266 -29.96 24.62 -17.27
N GLN A 267 -30.05 25.94 -17.37
CA GLN A 267 -30.93 26.61 -18.33
C GLN A 267 -30.52 26.30 -19.78
N ASP A 268 -29.23 26.36 -20.10
CA ASP A 268 -28.70 26.00 -21.42
C ASP A 268 -28.96 24.53 -21.74
N PHE A 269 -28.80 23.63 -20.78
CA PHE A 269 -29.20 22.22 -20.92
C PHE A 269 -30.69 22.09 -21.22
N GLY A 270 -31.55 22.82 -20.52
CA GLY A 270 -32.99 22.83 -20.81
C GLY A 270 -33.30 23.20 -22.26
N LYS A 271 -32.54 24.16 -22.82
CA LYS A 271 -32.73 24.69 -24.17
C LYS A 271 -32.14 23.82 -25.27
N TYR A 272 -30.93 23.31 -25.08
CA TYR A 272 -30.14 22.60 -26.10
C TYR A 272 -30.01 21.09 -25.84
N GLY A 273 -30.57 20.60 -24.75
CA GLY A 273 -30.47 19.21 -24.33
C GLY A 273 -29.03 18.79 -24.03
N PHE A 274 -28.73 17.52 -24.29
CA PHE A 274 -27.42 16.93 -24.01
C PHE A 274 -26.26 17.55 -24.81
N GLU A 275 -26.53 18.25 -25.91
CA GLU A 275 -25.50 18.95 -26.69
C GLU A 275 -24.87 20.12 -25.93
N ALA A 276 -25.55 20.68 -24.92
CA ALA A 276 -24.97 21.69 -24.03
C ALA A 276 -24.02 21.13 -22.97
N LEU A 277 -23.94 19.81 -22.80
CA LEU A 277 -23.07 19.18 -21.80
C LEU A 277 -21.74 18.79 -22.44
N ALA A 278 -20.68 19.53 -22.12
CA ALA A 278 -19.33 19.13 -22.50
C ALA A 278 -18.94 17.81 -21.82
N LYS A 279 -18.47 16.84 -22.60
CA LYS A 279 -17.93 15.58 -22.10
C LYS A 279 -16.67 15.86 -21.24
N PRO A 280 -16.53 15.29 -20.04
CA PRO A 280 -15.34 15.51 -19.22
C PRO A 280 -14.12 14.91 -19.95
N PRO A 281 -12.92 15.44 -19.70
CA PRO A 281 -11.70 14.83 -20.23
C PRO A 281 -11.63 13.36 -19.78
N ALA A 282 -11.09 12.51 -20.66
CA ALA A 282 -10.76 11.14 -20.29
C ALA A 282 -9.73 11.15 -19.14
N ASN A 283 -9.69 10.08 -18.35
CA ASN A 283 -8.86 9.99 -17.13
C ASN A 283 -7.36 10.19 -17.43
N ASP A 284 -6.89 9.81 -18.61
CA ASP A 284 -5.52 10.01 -19.10
C ASP A 284 -5.23 11.47 -19.54
N GLN A 285 -6.27 12.28 -19.68
CA GLN A 285 -6.18 13.68 -20.10
C GLN A 285 -6.24 14.68 -18.93
N VAL A 286 -6.42 14.19 -17.69
CA VAL A 286 -6.44 15.01 -16.47
C VAL A 286 -5.10 15.74 -16.29
N GLY A 287 -5.16 17.03 -15.96
CA GLY A 287 -3.99 17.91 -15.89
C GLY A 287 -2.91 17.40 -14.93
N SER A 288 -3.29 17.00 -13.71
CA SER A 288 -2.35 16.49 -12.71
C SER A 288 -1.66 15.18 -13.12
N TYR A 289 -2.34 14.31 -13.90
CA TYR A 289 -1.70 13.13 -14.47
C TYR A 289 -0.71 13.48 -15.60
N LYS A 290 -1.06 14.43 -16.47
CA LYS A 290 -0.14 14.92 -17.50
C LYS A 290 1.12 15.54 -16.90
N ASP A 291 0.97 16.29 -15.81
CA ASP A 291 2.10 16.86 -15.09
C ASP A 291 2.99 15.78 -14.48
N PHE A 292 2.40 14.74 -13.87
CA PHE A 292 3.14 13.57 -13.39
C PHE A 292 3.94 12.91 -14.53
N LEU A 293 3.30 12.62 -15.67
CA LEU A 293 3.98 11.99 -16.81
C LEU A 293 5.08 12.86 -17.42
N LYS A 294 4.95 14.18 -17.35
CA LYS A 294 5.99 15.12 -17.81
C LYS A 294 7.21 15.11 -16.90
N ILE A 295 7.00 14.96 -15.59
CA ILE A 295 8.08 14.91 -14.59
C ILE A 295 8.73 13.51 -14.60
N HIS A 296 7.94 12.45 -14.77
CA HIS A 296 8.36 11.05 -14.71
C HIS A 296 8.04 10.30 -16.02
N PRO A 297 8.67 10.66 -17.14
CA PRO A 297 8.37 10.06 -18.45
C PRO A 297 8.69 8.56 -18.51
N GLU A 298 9.59 8.07 -17.65
CA GLU A 298 10.02 6.67 -17.58
C GLU A 298 9.28 5.85 -16.51
N ALA A 299 8.22 6.40 -15.88
CA ALA A 299 7.46 5.67 -14.87
C ALA A 299 6.94 4.33 -15.41
N ASP A 300 7.02 3.27 -14.59
CA ASP A 300 6.52 1.94 -14.96
C ASP A 300 4.98 1.88 -14.97
N ALA A 301 4.42 0.77 -15.46
CA ALA A 301 2.98 0.64 -15.69
C ALA A 301 2.14 0.77 -14.40
N GLY A 302 2.52 0.05 -13.34
CA GLY A 302 1.88 0.13 -12.03
C GLY A 302 2.00 1.51 -11.40
N SER A 303 3.18 2.15 -11.50
CA SER A 303 3.38 3.53 -11.05
C SER A 303 2.47 4.52 -11.76
N ARG A 304 2.33 4.41 -13.09
CA ARG A 304 1.39 5.22 -13.87
C ARG A 304 -0.06 5.00 -13.47
N GLN A 305 -0.47 3.75 -13.23
CA GLN A 305 -1.83 3.42 -12.81
C GLN A 305 -2.18 4.09 -11.47
N ILE A 306 -1.27 4.00 -10.50
CA ILE A 306 -1.43 4.62 -9.18
C ILE A 306 -1.48 6.16 -9.29
N ALA A 307 -0.61 6.77 -10.09
CA ALA A 307 -0.65 8.20 -10.35
C ALA A 307 -1.95 8.64 -11.06
N GLN A 308 -2.45 7.84 -11.99
CA GLN A 308 -3.73 8.07 -12.64
C GLN A 308 -4.89 7.98 -11.65
N TYR A 309 -4.89 7.01 -10.73
CA TYR A 309 -5.88 6.97 -9.65
C TYR A 309 -5.84 8.24 -8.81
N GLY A 310 -4.66 8.74 -8.44
CA GLY A 310 -4.54 9.98 -7.65
C GLY A 310 -5.06 11.20 -8.42
N ALA A 311 -4.79 11.27 -9.72
CA ALA A 311 -5.30 12.34 -10.58
C ALA A 311 -6.83 12.28 -10.74
N ILE A 312 -7.42 11.08 -10.79
CA ILE A 312 -8.88 10.91 -10.76
C ILE A 312 -9.45 11.44 -9.44
N LEU A 313 -8.81 11.12 -8.30
CA LEU A 313 -9.24 11.65 -7.01
C LEU A 313 -9.15 13.19 -6.97
N ASP A 314 -8.04 13.79 -7.42
CA ASP A 314 -7.89 15.26 -7.51
C ASP A 314 -8.95 15.90 -8.41
N ALA A 315 -9.26 15.30 -9.56
CA ALA A 315 -10.30 15.79 -10.48
C ALA A 315 -11.72 15.69 -9.88
N ARG A 316 -11.94 14.75 -8.97
CA ARG A 316 -13.25 14.50 -8.33
C ARG A 316 -13.36 15.07 -6.92
N PHE A 317 -12.28 15.63 -6.37
CA PHE A 317 -12.17 16.03 -4.97
C PHE A 317 -13.34 16.92 -4.51
N ASP A 318 -13.58 18.04 -5.20
CA ASP A 318 -14.61 18.99 -4.83
C ASP A 318 -16.03 18.41 -5.01
N SER A 319 -16.22 17.48 -5.97
CA SER A 319 -17.50 16.76 -6.15
C SER A 319 -17.76 15.78 -4.99
N ILE A 320 -16.74 15.06 -4.54
CA ILE A 320 -16.83 14.17 -3.37
C ILE A 320 -17.17 15.00 -2.13
N ARG A 321 -16.39 16.06 -1.90
CA ARG A 321 -16.57 16.96 -0.76
C ARG A 321 -17.98 17.56 -0.73
N GLY A 322 -18.43 18.18 -1.82
CA GLY A 322 -19.71 18.88 -1.89
C GLY A 322 -20.91 17.96 -1.66
N LYS A 323 -20.93 16.77 -2.29
CA LYS A 323 -22.07 15.84 -2.18
C LYS A 323 -22.17 15.12 -0.85
N THR A 324 -21.05 14.98 -0.15
CA THR A 324 -20.99 14.23 1.11
C THR A 324 -20.87 15.13 2.34
N GLY A 325 -20.86 16.45 2.15
CA GLY A 325 -20.82 17.43 3.23
C GLY A 325 -19.44 17.59 3.89
N GLY A 326 -18.36 17.33 3.15
CA GLY A 326 -17.00 17.56 3.64
C GLY A 326 -16.70 19.05 3.85
N ASP A 327 -16.17 19.42 5.01
CA ASP A 327 -15.81 20.81 5.32
C ASP A 327 -14.33 21.07 4.99
N GLY A 328 -14.07 21.56 3.77
CA GLY A 328 -12.71 21.83 3.27
C GLY A 328 -11.85 20.60 2.96
N ALA A 329 -12.21 19.43 3.47
CA ALA A 329 -11.49 18.16 3.29
C ALA A 329 -12.45 16.98 3.06
N VAL A 330 -11.90 15.86 2.59
CA VAL A 330 -12.63 14.59 2.42
C VAL A 330 -12.10 13.55 3.40
N THR A 331 -13.00 12.69 3.90
CA THR A 331 -12.66 11.52 4.72
C THR A 331 -12.80 10.23 3.90
N GLU A 332 -12.27 9.12 4.41
CA GLU A 332 -12.47 7.78 3.82
C GLU A 332 -13.96 7.47 3.61
N GLN A 333 -14.80 7.82 4.60
CA GLN A 333 -16.24 7.60 4.52
C GLN A 333 -16.89 8.45 3.43
N ASN A 334 -16.41 9.67 3.20
CA ASN A 334 -16.90 10.50 2.10
C ASN A 334 -16.64 9.86 0.73
N ILE A 335 -15.46 9.25 0.52
CA ILE A 335 -15.16 8.54 -0.73
C ILE A 335 -16.11 7.34 -0.91
N LYS A 336 -16.34 6.56 0.15
CA LYS A 336 -17.27 5.41 0.16
C LYS A 336 -18.71 5.82 -0.12
N ASP A 337 -19.18 6.90 0.51
CA ASP A 337 -20.53 7.42 0.29
C ASP A 337 -20.70 7.92 -1.14
N TYR A 338 -19.68 8.62 -1.68
CA TYR A 338 -19.67 9.05 -3.07
C TYR A 338 -19.72 7.87 -4.03
N LEU A 339 -18.92 6.83 -3.83
CA LEU A 339 -18.96 5.59 -4.63
C LEU A 339 -20.36 4.97 -4.66
N LYS A 340 -21.03 4.89 -3.49
CA LYS A 340 -22.39 4.32 -3.36
C LYS A 340 -23.45 5.19 -4.06
N GLN A 341 -23.31 6.51 -3.99
CA GLN A 341 -24.26 7.44 -4.59
C GLN A 341 -24.10 7.58 -6.11
N ASN A 342 -22.93 7.19 -6.66
CA ASN A 342 -22.57 7.41 -8.06
C ASN A 342 -22.24 6.10 -8.81
N PRO A 343 -23.19 5.16 -8.98
CA PRO A 343 -22.93 3.89 -9.67
C PRO A 343 -22.62 4.04 -11.17
N GLN A 344 -22.86 5.21 -11.76
CA GLN A 344 -22.48 5.56 -13.12
C GLN A 344 -20.98 5.75 -13.33
N LEU A 345 -20.17 5.85 -12.26
CA LEU A 345 -18.73 6.01 -12.39
C LEU A 345 -18.16 4.91 -13.29
N SER A 346 -17.23 5.29 -14.15
CA SER A 346 -16.51 4.35 -15.00
C SER A 346 -15.78 3.32 -14.14
N LYS A 347 -15.48 2.16 -14.72
CA LYS A 347 -14.74 1.09 -14.01
C LYS A 347 -13.46 1.64 -13.38
N GLU A 348 -12.73 2.46 -14.11
CA GLU A 348 -11.45 3.01 -13.66
C GLU A 348 -11.61 4.08 -12.58
N GLU A 349 -12.67 4.89 -12.62
CA GLU A 349 -12.99 5.82 -11.52
C GLU A 349 -13.38 5.07 -10.25
N LYS A 350 -14.18 4.00 -10.38
CA LYS A 350 -14.54 3.15 -9.23
C LYS A 350 -13.31 2.52 -8.61
N GLU A 351 -12.41 1.98 -9.42
CA GLU A 351 -11.14 1.43 -8.95
C GLU A 351 -10.30 2.50 -8.25
N ALA A 352 -10.10 3.67 -8.86
CA ALA A 352 -9.34 4.76 -8.25
C ALA A 352 -9.87 5.17 -6.87
N LEU A 353 -11.19 5.35 -6.75
CA LEU A 353 -11.82 5.73 -5.50
C LEU A 353 -11.83 4.57 -4.49
N ASN A 354 -12.02 3.31 -4.93
CA ASN A 354 -11.90 2.14 -4.05
C ASN A 354 -10.50 2.06 -3.46
N PHE A 355 -9.46 2.26 -4.28
CA PHE A 355 -8.07 2.24 -3.84
C PHE A 355 -7.86 3.24 -2.69
N PHE A 356 -8.21 4.51 -2.88
CA PHE A 356 -8.03 5.53 -1.84
C PHE A 356 -9.08 5.48 -0.72
N ALA A 357 -10.15 4.71 -0.86
CA ALA A 357 -11.08 4.42 0.23
C ALA A 357 -10.57 3.32 1.17
N GLN A 358 -9.43 2.70 0.87
CA GLN A 358 -8.77 1.77 1.77
C GLN A 358 -7.94 2.52 2.82
N PRO A 359 -7.97 2.11 4.11
CA PRO A 359 -7.28 2.83 5.19
C PRO A 359 -5.80 3.08 4.91
N GLY A 360 -5.09 2.08 4.38
CA GLY A 360 -3.66 2.19 4.10
C GLY A 360 -3.34 3.19 3.00
N ALA A 361 -4.14 3.26 1.94
CA ALA A 361 -3.96 4.21 0.85
C ALA A 361 -4.42 5.61 1.22
N PHE A 362 -5.53 5.74 1.95
CA PHE A 362 -6.03 7.03 2.44
C PHE A 362 -4.99 7.71 3.34
N ARG A 363 -4.38 6.95 4.25
CA ARG A 363 -3.31 7.46 5.14
C ARG A 363 -2.11 8.01 4.37
N LYS A 364 -1.78 7.45 3.19
CA LYS A 364 -0.69 7.97 2.35
C LYS A 364 -0.99 9.34 1.77
N LEU A 365 -2.26 9.67 1.54
CA LEU A 365 -2.67 11.01 1.13
C LEU A 365 -2.65 11.97 2.32
N ASP A 366 -3.25 11.57 3.44
CA ASP A 366 -3.38 12.37 4.68
C ASP A 366 -2.02 12.94 5.13
N THR A 367 -0.95 12.15 5.01
CA THR A 367 0.40 12.58 5.44
C THR A 367 1.25 13.25 4.35
N ALA A 368 0.75 13.41 3.12
CA ALA A 368 1.58 13.80 1.98
C ALA A 368 1.92 15.30 1.90
N GLY A 369 1.05 16.16 2.42
CA GLY A 369 1.25 17.62 2.43
C GLY A 369 2.40 18.06 3.34
N ASN A 370 2.66 17.33 4.44
CA ASN A 370 3.69 17.62 5.44
C ASN A 370 4.23 16.33 6.09
N SER A 371 5.25 15.71 5.50
CA SER A 371 5.87 14.48 6.01
C SER A 371 6.58 14.62 7.37
N ILE A 372 6.71 15.84 7.89
CA ILE A 372 7.27 16.15 9.22
C ILE A 372 6.40 17.25 9.87
N GLY A 373 5.41 16.85 10.66
CA GLY A 373 4.76 17.78 11.60
C GLY A 373 3.31 17.48 11.93
N ASP A 374 2.58 16.81 11.03
CA ASP A 374 1.14 16.63 11.19
C ASP A 374 0.81 15.12 11.22
N LYS A 375 0.05 14.70 12.23
CA LYS A 375 -0.50 13.34 12.35
C LYS A 375 -1.57 13.14 11.27
N PRO A 376 -1.82 11.89 10.82
CA PRO A 376 -3.02 11.58 10.08
C PRO A 376 -4.24 12.03 10.91
N ASP A 377 -4.98 13.02 10.44
CA ASP A 377 -6.15 13.55 11.14
C ASP A 377 -7.46 12.95 10.60
N GLY A 378 -7.34 12.03 9.64
CA GLY A 378 -8.44 11.37 8.95
C GLY A 378 -9.07 12.26 7.88
N LYS A 379 -8.44 13.36 7.50
CA LYS A 379 -8.94 14.31 6.52
C LYS A 379 -7.87 14.58 5.47
N VAL A 380 -8.27 14.42 4.21
CA VAL A 380 -7.43 14.73 3.05
C VAL A 380 -7.94 16.01 2.43
N SER A 381 -7.08 17.03 2.37
CA SER A 381 -7.33 18.24 1.58
C SER A 381 -6.95 18.00 0.12
N ARG A 382 -7.34 18.91 -0.78
CA ARG A 382 -6.94 18.82 -2.18
C ARG A 382 -5.43 18.99 -2.35
N ASP A 383 -4.85 19.88 -1.54
CA ASP A 383 -3.41 20.15 -1.56
C ASP A 383 -2.61 18.91 -1.17
N ASP A 384 -3.13 18.07 -0.26
CA ASP A 384 -2.51 16.79 0.11
C ASP A 384 -2.46 15.82 -1.07
N VAL A 385 -3.55 15.69 -1.84
CA VAL A 385 -3.58 14.85 -3.04
C VAL A 385 -2.58 15.34 -4.09
N GLN A 386 -2.52 16.66 -4.30
CA GLN A 386 -1.59 17.27 -5.26
C GLN A 386 -0.13 17.16 -4.82
N ALA A 387 0.14 17.33 -3.52
CA ALA A 387 1.46 17.14 -2.92
C ALA A 387 1.90 15.67 -3.05
N TRP A 388 1.00 14.73 -2.78
CA TRP A 388 1.25 13.30 -2.95
C TRP A 388 1.62 12.97 -4.40
N LEU A 389 0.81 13.39 -5.38
CA LEU A 389 1.07 13.17 -6.81
C LEU A 389 2.44 13.72 -7.25
N LYS A 390 2.85 14.85 -6.68
CA LYS A 390 4.08 15.55 -7.07
C LYS A 390 5.34 14.95 -6.42
N THR A 391 5.22 14.40 -5.21
CA THR A 391 6.40 14.10 -4.37
C THR A 391 6.49 12.68 -3.85
N SER A 392 5.35 11.97 -3.79
CA SER A 392 5.23 10.70 -3.06
C SER A 392 4.62 9.57 -3.89
N ALA A 393 3.93 9.89 -4.99
CA ALA A 393 3.43 8.89 -5.92
C ALA A 393 4.60 8.06 -6.48
N PRO A 394 4.43 6.74 -6.64
CA PRO A 394 5.50 5.86 -7.08
C PRO A 394 5.88 6.18 -8.52
N THR A 395 7.18 6.05 -8.82
CA THR A 395 7.75 6.38 -10.13
C THR A 395 8.53 5.22 -10.73
N ASP A 396 8.74 4.15 -9.97
CA ASP A 396 9.49 2.97 -10.37
C ASP A 396 8.99 1.72 -9.62
N ALA A 397 9.47 0.55 -10.05
CA ALA A 397 9.09 -0.75 -9.48
C ALA A 397 9.36 -0.84 -7.96
N ARG A 398 10.39 -0.15 -7.46
CA ARG A 398 10.78 -0.18 -6.04
C ARG A 398 9.78 0.61 -5.20
N SER A 399 9.53 1.87 -5.58
CA SER A 399 8.57 2.75 -4.91
C SER A 399 7.14 2.21 -5.02
N LEU A 400 6.78 1.57 -6.13
CA LEU A 400 5.51 0.87 -6.30
C LEU A 400 5.35 -0.29 -5.32
N ALA A 401 6.35 -1.18 -5.23
CA ALA A 401 6.32 -2.34 -4.34
C ALA A 401 6.23 -1.91 -2.86
N SER A 402 6.99 -0.87 -2.50
CA SER A 402 6.91 -0.24 -1.18
C SER A 402 5.50 0.30 -0.90
N LEU A 403 4.91 1.05 -1.83
CA LEU A 403 3.58 1.62 -1.64
C LEU A 403 2.52 0.52 -1.45
N ILE A 404 2.50 -0.50 -2.31
CA ILE A 404 1.49 -1.56 -2.22
C ILE A 404 1.62 -2.31 -0.89
N THR A 405 2.85 -2.57 -0.46
CA THR A 405 3.06 -3.23 0.83
C THR A 405 2.60 -2.35 1.98
N ASP A 406 2.94 -1.05 1.97
CA ASP A 406 2.48 -0.10 2.98
C ASP A 406 0.95 0.02 3.02
N VAL A 407 0.29 0.03 1.86
CA VAL A 407 -1.17 0.05 1.75
C VAL A 407 -1.77 -1.22 2.34
N ALA A 408 -1.25 -2.39 1.97
CA ALA A 408 -1.70 -3.66 2.52
C ALA A 408 -1.52 -3.71 4.05
N THR A 409 -0.37 -3.24 4.55
CA THR A 409 -0.05 -3.14 5.98
C THR A 409 -1.01 -2.22 6.72
N GLY A 410 -1.28 -1.04 6.17
CA GLY A 410 -2.28 -0.12 6.71
C GLY A 410 -3.69 -0.70 6.69
N ASN A 411 -4.03 -1.53 5.71
CA ASN A 411 -5.33 -2.19 5.62
C ASN A 411 -5.52 -3.29 6.68
N VAL A 412 -4.44 -4.00 7.06
CA VAL A 412 -4.47 -5.03 8.11
C VAL A 412 -4.80 -4.40 9.46
N THR A 413 -4.28 -3.20 9.74
CA THR A 413 -4.33 -2.60 11.08
C THR A 413 -5.22 -1.39 11.21
N GLY A 414 -5.74 -0.85 10.10
CA GLY A 414 -6.51 0.40 10.07
C GLY A 414 -7.82 0.38 10.87
N LYS A 415 -8.25 -0.78 11.39
CA LYS A 415 -9.41 -0.92 12.28
C LYS A 415 -9.05 -0.85 13.77
N VAL A 416 -7.77 -0.93 14.11
CA VAL A 416 -7.28 -0.90 15.49
C VAL A 416 -7.02 0.54 15.91
N ASP A 417 -7.68 0.96 16.98
CA ASP A 417 -7.40 2.24 17.62
C ASP A 417 -6.22 2.09 18.59
N THR A 418 -4.99 2.23 18.07
CA THR A 418 -3.75 2.06 18.87
C THR A 418 -3.58 3.12 19.96
N ARG A 419 -4.36 4.21 19.93
CA ARG A 419 -4.39 5.24 20.99
C ARG A 419 -4.95 4.72 22.32
N LYS A 420 -5.63 3.57 22.29
CA LYS A 420 -6.15 2.88 23.48
C LYS A 420 -5.20 1.81 24.01
N LEU A 421 -4.03 1.67 23.38
CA LEU A 421 -3.00 0.70 23.75
C LEU A 421 -1.83 1.46 24.36
N ASP A 422 -1.25 0.88 25.41
CA ASP A 422 -0.15 1.45 26.19
C ASP A 422 0.87 0.34 26.50
N LYS A 423 1.83 0.64 27.38
CA LYS A 423 2.89 -0.30 27.79
C LYS A 423 2.39 -1.67 28.32
N ASP A 424 1.14 -1.80 28.78
CA ASP A 424 0.59 -3.09 29.25
C ASP A 424 0.58 -4.14 28.13
N ILE A 425 0.63 -3.74 26.85
CA ILE A 425 0.74 -4.69 25.72
C ILE A 425 2.07 -5.47 25.71
N PHE A 426 3.13 -4.93 26.29
CA PHE A 426 4.44 -5.60 26.38
C PHE A 426 4.61 -6.31 27.72
N GLU A 427 4.05 -5.75 28.80
CA GLU A 427 4.06 -6.36 30.13
C GLU A 427 3.13 -7.58 30.21
N HIS A 428 1.99 -7.51 29.48
CA HIS A 428 0.91 -8.49 29.48
C HIS A 428 0.36 -8.79 28.06
N PRO A 429 1.20 -9.23 27.11
CA PRO A 429 0.81 -9.47 25.70
C PRO A 429 -0.30 -10.52 25.53
N GLU A 430 -0.57 -11.35 26.53
CA GLU A 430 -1.65 -12.33 26.56
C GLU A 430 -3.05 -11.71 26.66
N LYS A 431 -3.19 -10.46 27.11
CA LYS A 431 -4.49 -9.77 27.24
C LYS A 431 -4.99 -9.18 25.91
N TYR A 432 -4.14 -9.12 24.90
CA TYR A 432 -4.38 -8.42 23.65
C TYR A 432 -4.53 -9.39 22.48
N THR A 433 -5.36 -9.02 21.51
CA THR A 433 -5.54 -9.82 20.29
C THR A 433 -4.27 -9.77 19.43
N ALA A 434 -4.10 -10.78 18.57
CA ALA A 434 -3.02 -10.79 17.58
C ALA A 434 -3.07 -9.57 16.64
N GLU A 435 -4.27 -9.07 16.32
CA GLU A 435 -4.50 -7.87 15.52
C GLU A 435 -4.05 -6.59 16.27
N GLN A 436 -4.35 -6.47 17.56
CA GLN A 436 -3.86 -5.35 18.38
C GLN A 436 -2.35 -5.34 18.51
N LYS A 437 -1.74 -6.51 18.79
CA LYS A 437 -0.28 -6.67 18.84
C LYS A 437 0.38 -6.37 17.50
N ALA A 438 -0.22 -6.82 16.39
CA ALA A 438 0.26 -6.48 15.05
C ALA A 438 0.21 -4.98 14.76
N ALA A 439 -0.86 -4.29 15.18
CA ALA A 439 -0.97 -2.84 15.03
C ALA A 439 0.10 -2.07 15.80
N VAL A 440 0.38 -2.47 17.06
CA VAL A 440 1.48 -1.87 17.83
C VAL A 440 2.83 -2.19 17.20
N LEU A 441 3.07 -3.43 16.75
CA LEU A 441 4.31 -3.80 16.08
C LEU A 441 4.58 -2.94 14.84
N LEU A 442 3.55 -2.71 14.01
CA LEU A 442 3.66 -1.90 12.80
C LEU A 442 3.88 -0.42 13.12
N GLU A 443 3.27 0.09 14.18
CA GLU A 443 3.52 1.46 14.63
C GLU A 443 4.92 1.65 15.21
N LEU A 444 5.46 0.66 15.94
CA LEU A 444 6.85 0.67 16.39
C LEU A 444 7.83 0.62 15.21
N GLN A 445 7.47 -0.06 14.11
CA GLN A 445 8.26 0.00 12.86
C GLN A 445 8.25 1.39 12.23
N GLU A 446 7.12 2.09 12.25
CA GLU A 446 7.04 3.49 11.81
C GLU A 446 7.88 4.41 12.70
N ALA A 447 7.87 4.19 14.02
CA ALA A 447 8.72 4.92 14.96
C ALA A 447 10.21 4.63 14.72
N GLN A 448 10.58 3.37 14.49
CA GLN A 448 11.94 2.97 14.13
C GLN A 448 12.41 3.71 12.87
N LYS A 449 11.58 3.75 11.83
CA LYS A 449 11.85 4.48 10.59
C LYS A 449 12.01 5.98 10.86
N LEU A 450 11.12 6.57 11.64
CA LEU A 450 11.19 7.99 11.99
C LEU A 450 12.53 8.34 12.64
N VAL A 451 13.04 7.49 13.54
CA VAL A 451 14.35 7.69 14.17
C VAL A 451 15.49 7.60 13.16
N VAL A 452 15.46 6.63 12.24
CA VAL A 452 16.47 6.49 11.18
C VAL A 452 16.43 7.69 10.21
N ASP A 453 15.24 8.10 9.78
CA ASP A 453 15.04 9.22 8.86
C ASP A 453 15.49 10.54 9.48
N GLY A 454 15.18 10.77 10.76
CA GLY A 454 15.67 11.94 11.48
C GLY A 454 17.21 11.94 11.60
N ALA A 455 17.84 10.79 11.86
CA ALA A 455 19.28 10.69 11.97
C ALA A 455 19.96 11.01 10.63
N ASN A 456 19.42 10.47 9.53
CA ASN A 456 19.86 10.77 8.17
C ASN A 456 19.62 12.24 7.79
N ALA A 457 18.52 12.83 8.25
CA ALA A 457 18.19 14.24 8.05
C ALA A 457 19.01 15.20 8.93
N GLY A 458 19.85 14.67 9.83
CA GLY A 458 20.75 15.43 10.69
C GLY A 458 20.07 16.21 11.81
N VAL A 459 18.84 15.87 12.19
CA VAL A 459 18.10 16.63 13.25
C VAL A 459 18.77 16.51 14.62
N TRP A 460 19.56 15.44 14.85
CA TRP A 460 20.37 15.23 16.05
C TRP A 460 21.80 15.82 15.98
N ASN A 461 22.18 16.50 14.89
CA ASN A 461 23.57 16.96 14.70
C ASN A 461 23.95 18.17 15.56
N SER A 462 22.97 18.88 16.12
CA SER A 462 23.20 20.05 16.98
C SER A 462 22.77 19.78 18.42
N ASP A 463 23.41 20.44 19.37
CA ASP A 463 23.03 20.33 20.79
C ASP A 463 21.59 20.83 21.02
N TYR A 464 21.17 21.89 20.32
CA TYR A 464 19.77 22.32 20.30
C TYR A 464 18.84 21.19 19.86
N GLY A 465 19.15 20.55 18.72
CA GLY A 465 18.31 19.48 18.17
C GLY A 465 18.20 18.31 19.13
N LYS A 466 19.31 17.90 19.76
CA LYS A 466 19.32 16.85 20.79
C LYS A 466 18.42 17.20 21.98
N VAL A 467 18.54 18.41 22.54
CA VAL A 467 17.73 18.86 23.69
C VAL A 467 16.27 19.00 23.32
N SER A 468 15.98 19.66 22.19
CA SER A 468 14.63 19.89 21.68
C SER A 468 13.90 18.56 21.47
N ILE A 469 14.56 17.60 20.83
CA ILE A 469 13.99 16.28 20.58
C ILE A 469 13.75 15.58 21.93
N ALA A 470 14.73 15.52 22.82
CA ALA A 470 14.57 14.83 24.10
C ALA A 470 13.46 15.41 24.98
N ASN A 471 13.37 16.74 25.07
CA ASN A 471 12.36 17.42 25.87
C ASN A 471 10.95 17.24 25.31
N ARG A 472 10.80 17.14 23.98
CA ARG A 472 9.49 17.02 23.33
C ARG A 472 9.06 15.58 23.14
N SER A 473 9.99 14.65 22.95
CA SER A 473 9.68 13.23 22.77
C SER A 473 9.58 12.46 24.09
N GLY A 474 10.12 13.01 25.18
CA GLY A 474 10.27 12.28 26.44
C GLY A 474 11.32 11.17 26.38
N ALA A 475 12.11 11.09 25.31
CA ALA A 475 13.08 10.03 25.07
C ALA A 475 14.53 10.56 25.00
N ILE A 476 15.50 9.68 25.20
CA ILE A 476 16.92 10.04 25.16
C ILE A 476 17.33 10.59 23.78
N TRP A 477 18.18 11.62 23.76
CA TRP A 477 18.70 12.25 22.54
C TRP A 477 19.69 11.39 21.74
N GLU A 478 19.94 10.16 22.20
CA GLU A 478 20.84 9.20 21.56
C GLU A 478 20.00 8.25 20.68
N PRO A 479 19.93 8.48 19.35
CA PRO A 479 19.03 7.71 18.48
C PRO A 479 19.32 6.22 18.50
N GLN A 480 20.55 5.79 18.83
CA GLN A 480 20.90 4.37 18.96
C GLN A 480 20.24 3.71 20.17
N LYS A 481 20.26 4.36 21.34
CA LYS A 481 19.62 3.83 22.56
C LYS A 481 18.11 3.78 22.40
N LEU A 482 17.55 4.80 21.75
CA LEU A 482 16.13 4.82 21.42
C LEU A 482 15.76 3.72 20.41
N LEU A 483 16.55 3.52 19.34
CA LEU A 483 16.32 2.42 18.40
C LEU A 483 16.41 1.06 19.08
N GLN A 484 17.34 0.88 20.00
CA GLN A 484 17.47 -0.37 20.76
C GLN A 484 16.20 -0.65 21.57
N ASP A 485 15.70 0.35 22.30
CA ASP A 485 14.50 0.22 23.12
C ASP A 485 13.26 -0.09 22.27
N ILE A 486 13.09 0.60 21.13
CA ILE A 486 12.04 0.27 20.15
C ILE A 486 12.18 -1.18 19.68
N ASN A 487 13.39 -1.64 19.35
CA ASN A 487 13.63 -3.01 18.88
C ASN A 487 13.36 -4.06 19.96
N ASP A 488 13.72 -3.79 21.21
CA ASP A 488 13.47 -4.68 22.34
C ASP A 488 11.96 -4.88 22.54
N HIS A 489 11.19 -3.79 22.45
CA HIS A 489 9.73 -3.83 22.51
C HIS A 489 9.11 -4.55 21.30
N MET A 490 9.63 -4.31 20.10
CA MET A 490 9.20 -5.06 18.90
C MET A 490 9.47 -6.56 19.04
N ALA A 491 10.59 -6.96 19.62
CA ALA A 491 10.97 -8.36 19.78
C ALA A 491 9.98 -9.15 20.66
N ILE A 492 9.40 -8.51 21.68
CA ILE A 492 8.36 -9.11 22.53
C ILE A 492 7.15 -9.53 21.67
N LEU A 493 6.70 -8.64 20.77
CA LEU A 493 5.54 -8.88 19.91
C LEU A 493 5.87 -9.81 18.73
N GLN A 494 7.08 -9.74 18.18
CA GLN A 494 7.55 -10.64 17.13
C GLN A 494 7.72 -12.08 17.60
N GLY A 495 8.10 -12.27 18.87
CA GLY A 495 8.18 -13.58 19.51
C GLY A 495 6.81 -14.25 19.77
N ASP A 496 5.71 -13.49 19.66
CA ASP A 496 4.35 -14.00 19.84
C ASP A 496 3.85 -14.71 18.58
N LYS A 497 3.80 -16.04 18.64
CA LYS A 497 3.39 -16.90 17.52
C LYS A 497 2.00 -16.53 16.93
N PRO A 498 0.95 -16.29 17.73
CA PRO A 498 -0.34 -15.82 17.20
C PRO A 498 -0.24 -14.51 16.40
N THR A 499 0.57 -13.56 16.85
CA THR A 499 0.81 -12.27 16.15
C THR A 499 1.53 -12.50 14.83
N ALA A 500 2.59 -13.32 14.80
CA ALA A 500 3.31 -13.65 13.57
C ALA A 500 2.41 -14.37 12.54
N GLU A 501 1.58 -15.32 12.98
CA GLU A 501 0.62 -16.02 12.13
C GLU A 501 -0.47 -15.07 11.59
N TYR A 502 -0.95 -14.14 12.42
CA TYR A 502 -1.93 -13.13 12.01
C TYR A 502 -1.37 -12.21 10.93
N ILE A 503 -0.19 -11.62 11.14
CA ILE A 503 0.43 -10.67 10.18
C ILE A 503 0.61 -11.33 8.82
N LYS A 504 1.10 -12.57 8.79
CA LYS A 504 1.26 -13.33 7.55
C LYS A 504 -0.06 -13.52 6.81
N ASN A 505 -1.07 -14.06 7.50
CA ASN A 505 -2.34 -14.40 6.86
C ASN A 505 -3.16 -13.16 6.48
N ALA A 506 -3.16 -12.13 7.33
CA ALA A 506 -3.89 -10.89 7.11
C ALA A 506 -3.24 -10.08 5.98
N GLY A 507 -1.91 -10.09 5.87
CA GLY A 507 -1.19 -9.42 4.81
C GLY A 507 -1.48 -9.98 3.41
N ASP A 508 -1.40 -11.30 3.27
CA ASP A 508 -1.74 -11.99 2.01
C ASP A 508 -3.19 -11.71 1.60
N GLN A 509 -4.11 -11.73 2.57
CA GLN A 509 -5.52 -11.44 2.33
C GLN A 509 -5.74 -9.95 1.98
N ALA A 510 -4.98 -9.02 2.57
CA ALA A 510 -5.09 -7.59 2.28
C ALA A 510 -4.65 -7.28 0.85
N VAL A 511 -3.52 -7.82 0.38
CA VAL A 511 -3.07 -7.66 -1.02
C VAL A 511 -4.06 -8.31 -1.99
N LYS A 512 -4.57 -9.49 -1.66
CA LYS A 512 -5.60 -10.16 -2.47
C LYS A 512 -6.86 -9.31 -2.60
N THR A 513 -7.35 -8.77 -1.49
CA THR A 513 -8.55 -7.91 -1.47
C THR A 513 -8.31 -6.64 -2.28
N LEU A 514 -7.14 -6.01 -2.12
CA LEU A 514 -6.73 -4.85 -2.91
C LEU A 514 -6.82 -5.14 -4.42
N PHE A 515 -6.30 -6.27 -4.89
CA PHE A 515 -6.37 -6.62 -6.32
C PHE A 515 -7.73 -7.12 -6.79
N GLU A 516 -8.56 -7.69 -5.91
CA GLU A 516 -9.95 -8.03 -6.23
C GLU A 516 -10.80 -6.77 -6.43
N GLU A 517 -10.56 -5.73 -5.63
CA GLU A 517 -11.23 -4.42 -5.75
C GLU A 517 -10.64 -3.54 -6.87
N ASN A 518 -9.38 -3.80 -7.25
CA ASN A 518 -8.62 -3.04 -8.26
C ASN A 518 -7.97 -3.95 -9.31
N PRO A 519 -8.75 -4.61 -10.19
CA PRO A 519 -8.18 -5.51 -11.19
C PRO A 519 -7.28 -4.80 -12.22
N GLY A 520 -7.56 -3.54 -12.57
CA GLY A 520 -6.68 -2.75 -13.44
C GLY A 520 -5.31 -2.50 -12.81
N LEU A 521 -5.25 -2.28 -11.48
CA LEU A 521 -4.00 -2.18 -10.74
C LEU A 521 -3.22 -3.50 -10.78
N LYS A 522 -3.89 -4.65 -10.58
CA LYS A 522 -3.23 -5.96 -10.67
C LYS A 522 -2.57 -6.18 -12.03
N ASP A 523 -3.27 -5.85 -13.11
CA ASP A 523 -2.75 -5.96 -14.47
C ASP A 523 -1.54 -5.05 -14.68
N ALA A 524 -1.60 -3.81 -14.17
CA ALA A 524 -0.51 -2.84 -14.26
C ALA A 524 0.72 -3.28 -13.45
N VAL A 525 0.55 -3.80 -12.23
CA VAL A 525 1.65 -4.33 -11.39
C VAL A 525 2.26 -5.58 -12.04
N THR A 526 1.44 -6.45 -12.62
CA THR A 526 1.92 -7.61 -13.39
C THR A 526 2.80 -7.16 -14.55
N LYS A 527 2.33 -6.15 -15.31
CA LYS A 527 3.11 -5.56 -16.41
C LYS A 527 4.40 -4.93 -15.92
N THR A 528 4.42 -4.25 -14.78
CA THR A 528 5.66 -3.73 -14.16
C THR A 528 6.63 -4.86 -13.84
N TYR A 529 6.17 -5.95 -13.22
CA TYR A 529 7.02 -7.11 -12.95
C TYR A 529 7.60 -7.71 -14.23
N GLU A 530 6.81 -7.83 -15.31
CA GLU A 530 7.30 -8.34 -16.59
C GLU A 530 8.29 -7.39 -17.27
N ASP A 531 7.96 -6.10 -17.38
CA ASP A 531 8.71 -5.13 -18.15
C ASP A 531 9.94 -4.59 -17.41
N GLN A 532 9.92 -4.56 -16.07
CA GLN A 532 11.00 -4.01 -15.24
C GLN A 532 11.82 -5.10 -14.56
N VAL A 533 11.17 -6.08 -13.91
CA VAL A 533 11.89 -7.13 -13.17
C VAL A 533 12.40 -8.19 -14.14
N LYS A 534 11.53 -8.92 -14.84
CA LYS A 534 11.93 -10.06 -15.69
C LYS A 534 12.82 -9.67 -16.89
N SER A 535 12.85 -8.40 -17.26
CA SER A 535 13.69 -7.86 -18.33
C SER A 535 15.11 -7.52 -17.86
N GLY A 536 15.33 -7.32 -16.55
CA GLY A 536 16.59 -6.81 -15.99
C GLY A 536 16.66 -5.27 -15.87
N LYS A 537 15.71 -4.52 -16.44
CA LYS A 537 15.75 -3.04 -16.44
C LYS A 537 15.76 -2.42 -15.04
N ALA A 538 15.03 -3.00 -14.08
CA ALA A 538 15.04 -2.53 -12.71
C ALA A 538 16.43 -2.70 -12.05
N LEU A 539 17.19 -3.72 -12.43
CA LEU A 539 18.55 -3.93 -11.95
C LEU A 539 19.50 -2.91 -12.58
N ASP A 540 19.36 -2.63 -13.88
CA ASP A 540 20.15 -1.62 -14.58
C ASP A 540 19.90 -0.22 -13.99
N ALA A 541 18.64 0.12 -13.71
CA ALA A 541 18.29 1.38 -13.04
C ALA A 541 18.86 1.46 -11.61
N ALA A 542 18.80 0.35 -10.84
CA ALA A 542 19.40 0.28 -9.52
C ALA A 542 20.93 0.43 -9.58
N TRP A 543 21.57 -0.15 -10.59
CA TRP A 543 23.00 0.01 -10.84
C TRP A 543 23.34 1.47 -11.10
N ASP A 544 22.67 2.12 -12.06
CA ASP A 544 22.91 3.53 -12.39
C ASP A 544 22.73 4.46 -11.19
N ALA A 545 21.74 4.18 -10.33
CA ALA A 545 21.52 4.95 -9.11
C ALA A 545 22.65 4.80 -8.08
N ASN A 546 23.27 3.62 -7.99
CA ASN A 546 24.31 3.30 -6.99
C ASN A 546 25.75 3.45 -7.52
N THR A 547 25.93 3.99 -8.72
CA THR A 547 27.25 4.11 -9.36
C THR A 547 27.61 5.51 -9.88
N LYS A 548 26.67 6.47 -9.86
CA LYS A 548 26.82 7.82 -10.44
C LYS A 548 27.93 8.71 -9.87
N ASP A 549 28.42 8.46 -8.65
CA ASP A 549 29.38 9.34 -7.94
C ASP A 549 30.79 8.75 -7.79
N GLY A 550 31.18 7.78 -8.64
CA GLY A 550 32.53 7.18 -8.60
C GLY A 550 32.80 6.25 -7.41
N LYS A 551 31.78 6.00 -6.59
CA LYS A 551 31.72 4.90 -5.62
C LYS A 551 30.72 3.89 -6.16
N THR A 552 31.21 2.82 -6.78
CA THR A 552 30.35 1.74 -7.26
C THR A 552 29.94 0.88 -6.07
N ASP A 553 28.68 0.98 -5.64
CA ASP A 553 28.08 0.04 -4.68
C ASP A 553 27.15 -0.94 -5.39
N GLN A 554 27.76 -1.85 -6.14
CA GLN A 554 27.04 -2.89 -6.88
C GLN A 554 26.30 -3.88 -5.97
N HIS A 555 26.79 -4.09 -4.74
CA HIS A 555 26.09 -4.90 -3.76
C HIS A 555 24.74 -4.27 -3.41
N ALA A 556 24.73 -2.96 -3.11
CA ALA A 556 23.50 -2.22 -2.84
C ALA A 556 22.52 -2.24 -4.04
N ALA A 557 23.04 -2.13 -5.26
CA ALA A 557 22.23 -2.26 -6.48
C ALA A 557 21.55 -3.64 -6.59
N LEU A 558 22.32 -4.72 -6.42
CA LEU A 558 21.81 -6.09 -6.51
C LEU A 558 20.83 -6.40 -5.38
N ALA A 559 21.11 -5.94 -4.16
CA ALA A 559 20.26 -6.15 -3.00
C ALA A 559 18.93 -5.40 -3.18
N GLY A 560 18.99 -4.14 -3.60
CA GLY A 560 17.80 -3.33 -3.87
C GLY A 560 16.91 -3.90 -4.97
N PHE A 561 17.52 -4.42 -6.05
CA PHE A 561 16.80 -5.13 -7.09
C PHE A 561 16.17 -6.42 -6.58
N TYR A 562 16.92 -7.26 -5.87
CA TYR A 562 16.44 -8.55 -5.38
C TYR A 562 15.26 -8.37 -4.42
N ALA A 563 15.34 -7.38 -3.51
CA ALA A 563 14.24 -7.01 -2.62
C ALA A 563 13.00 -6.53 -3.40
N THR A 564 13.18 -5.69 -4.41
CA THR A 564 12.07 -5.22 -5.25
C THR A 564 11.42 -6.37 -6.02
N ALA A 565 12.23 -7.24 -6.60
CA ALA A 565 11.77 -8.38 -7.39
C ALA A 565 10.99 -9.40 -6.54
N THR A 566 11.50 -9.73 -5.36
CA THR A 566 10.84 -10.62 -4.40
C THR A 566 9.57 -10.01 -3.82
N SER A 567 9.58 -8.72 -3.49
CA SER A 567 8.39 -8.01 -3.03
C SER A 567 7.27 -8.04 -4.09
N LEU A 568 7.58 -7.72 -5.35
CA LEU A 568 6.60 -7.79 -6.44
C LEU A 568 6.11 -9.21 -6.70
N GLN A 569 6.97 -10.23 -6.56
CA GLN A 569 6.54 -11.63 -6.62
C GLN A 569 5.55 -11.95 -5.49
N SER A 570 5.87 -11.57 -4.25
CA SER A 570 4.99 -11.76 -3.10
C SER A 570 3.64 -11.07 -3.29
N ILE A 571 3.65 -9.80 -3.73
CA ILE A 571 2.45 -9.01 -4.01
C ILE A 571 1.57 -9.72 -5.06
N LEU A 572 2.19 -10.27 -6.11
CA LEU A 572 1.47 -10.95 -7.19
C LEU A 572 1.12 -12.42 -6.87
N GLY A 573 1.54 -12.95 -5.72
CA GLY A 573 1.40 -14.37 -5.36
C GLY A 573 2.22 -15.30 -6.27
N ILE A 574 3.34 -14.81 -6.80
CA ILE A 574 4.29 -15.54 -7.65
C ILE A 574 5.38 -16.14 -6.76
N ASP A 575 5.73 -17.41 -6.99
CA ASP A 575 6.88 -18.07 -6.37
C ASP A 575 7.83 -18.59 -7.47
N ASP A 576 8.67 -17.69 -7.99
CA ASP A 576 9.61 -18.01 -9.08
C ASP A 576 10.98 -17.33 -8.90
N ALA A 577 11.80 -17.88 -7.99
CA ALA A 577 13.19 -17.46 -7.82
C ALA A 577 14.03 -17.51 -9.11
N LYS A 578 13.70 -18.39 -10.07
CA LYS A 578 14.42 -18.48 -11.35
C LYS A 578 14.15 -17.28 -12.25
N ALA A 579 12.99 -16.64 -12.13
CA ALA A 579 12.71 -15.42 -12.87
C ALA A 579 13.64 -14.27 -12.44
N ILE A 580 14.03 -14.20 -11.16
CA ILE A 580 15.00 -13.21 -10.65
C ILE A 580 16.39 -13.50 -11.20
N GLN A 581 16.83 -14.76 -11.17
CA GLN A 581 18.10 -15.16 -11.79
C GLN A 581 18.14 -14.87 -13.30
N GLY A 582 17.03 -15.17 -13.98
CA GLY A 582 16.86 -14.86 -15.40
C GLY A 582 16.85 -13.37 -15.70
N ALA A 583 16.39 -12.54 -14.76
CA ALA A 583 16.46 -11.08 -14.87
C ALA A 583 17.89 -10.56 -14.72
N VAL A 584 18.63 -11.04 -13.72
CA VAL A 584 20.05 -10.71 -13.54
C VAL A 584 20.86 -11.13 -14.76
N ALA A 585 20.55 -12.28 -15.36
CA ALA A 585 21.20 -12.75 -16.58
C ALA A 585 20.96 -11.85 -17.80
N LYS A 586 19.84 -11.10 -17.84
CA LYS A 586 19.47 -10.18 -18.94
C LYS A 586 19.93 -8.74 -18.69
N SER A 587 20.26 -8.37 -17.46
CA SER A 587 20.82 -7.07 -17.13
C SER A 587 22.11 -6.82 -17.90
N THR A 588 22.36 -5.56 -18.25
CA THR A 588 23.61 -5.15 -18.92
C THR A 588 24.83 -5.32 -18.02
N HIS A 589 24.63 -5.50 -16.71
CA HIS A 589 25.67 -5.63 -15.68
C HIS A 589 25.89 -7.07 -15.19
N ASN A 590 25.30 -8.08 -15.85
CA ASN A 590 25.48 -9.49 -15.48
C ASN A 590 26.96 -9.90 -15.35
N GLU A 591 27.78 -9.51 -16.33
CA GLU A 591 29.21 -9.85 -16.33
C GLU A 591 29.98 -9.09 -15.23
N ASP A 592 29.55 -7.88 -14.85
CA ASP A 592 30.13 -7.14 -13.73
C ASP A 592 29.88 -7.88 -12.41
N PHE A 593 28.66 -8.38 -12.19
CA PHE A 593 28.32 -9.17 -11.01
C PHE A 593 29.07 -10.50 -10.95
N LYS A 594 29.20 -11.21 -12.08
CA LYS A 594 30.01 -12.43 -12.15
C LYS A 594 31.48 -12.16 -11.84
N THR A 595 32.01 -11.06 -12.35
CA THR A 595 33.40 -10.64 -12.11
C THR A 595 33.61 -10.34 -10.63
N PHE A 596 32.72 -9.58 -9.99
CA PHE A 596 32.81 -9.34 -8.54
C PHE A 596 32.71 -10.63 -7.72
N TYR A 597 31.77 -11.52 -8.05
CA TYR A 597 31.65 -12.80 -7.35
C TYR A 597 32.94 -13.61 -7.41
N LYS A 598 33.56 -13.70 -8.59
CA LYS A 598 34.81 -14.44 -8.77
C LYS A 598 36.00 -13.75 -8.11
N ASP A 599 36.19 -12.46 -8.39
CA ASP A 599 37.44 -11.75 -8.09
C ASP A 599 37.43 -11.11 -6.70
N GLN A 600 36.28 -10.94 -6.05
CA GLN A 600 36.16 -10.34 -4.72
C GLN A 600 35.61 -11.32 -3.69
N LEU A 601 34.54 -12.06 -4.00
CA LEU A 601 33.93 -13.00 -3.07
C LEU A 601 34.69 -14.32 -3.03
N ALA A 602 34.79 -15.04 -4.14
CA ALA A 602 35.46 -16.35 -4.19
C ALA A 602 36.96 -16.27 -3.88
N SER A 603 37.65 -15.18 -4.24
CA SER A 603 39.05 -14.94 -3.88
C SER A 603 39.27 -14.66 -2.38
N GLY A 604 38.22 -14.22 -1.67
CA GLY A 604 38.30 -13.74 -0.30
C GLY A 604 38.83 -12.30 -0.15
N ASP A 605 39.12 -11.59 -1.24
CA ASP A 605 39.61 -10.21 -1.19
C ASP A 605 38.61 -9.27 -0.52
N ARG A 606 37.31 -9.49 -0.74
CA ARG A 606 36.25 -8.73 -0.07
C ARG A 606 36.29 -8.93 1.44
N LEU A 607 36.47 -10.16 1.93
CA LEU A 607 36.60 -10.43 3.36
C LEU A 607 37.84 -9.74 3.94
N ARG A 608 38.97 -9.77 3.23
CA ARG A 608 40.19 -9.05 3.64
C ARG A 608 39.98 -7.54 3.68
N GLU A 609 39.19 -6.98 2.77
CA GLU A 609 38.83 -5.57 2.76
C GLU A 609 37.96 -5.21 3.97
N LEU A 610 36.91 -5.99 4.23
CA LEU A 610 36.02 -5.81 5.37
C LEU A 610 36.79 -5.87 6.70
N LEU A 611 37.76 -6.78 6.82
CA LEU A 611 38.64 -6.91 7.98
C LEU A 611 39.53 -5.67 8.26
N LYS A 612 39.68 -4.73 7.31
CA LYS A 612 40.43 -3.49 7.56
C LYS A 612 39.66 -2.50 8.43
N HIS A 613 38.34 -2.60 8.45
CA HIS A 613 37.45 -1.61 9.05
C HIS A 613 36.47 -2.22 10.06
N ASN A 614 36.29 -3.54 10.05
CA ASN A 614 35.35 -4.27 10.88
C ASN A 614 36.08 -5.29 11.77
N THR A 615 35.44 -5.68 12.88
CA THR A 615 35.88 -6.85 13.66
C THR A 615 35.83 -8.12 12.80
N PRO A 616 36.63 -9.16 13.08
CA PRO A 616 36.60 -10.42 12.33
C PRO A 616 35.20 -11.00 12.14
N GLU A 617 34.39 -10.86 13.18
CA GLU A 617 33.04 -11.39 13.21
C GLU A 617 32.07 -10.57 12.34
N GLN A 618 32.14 -9.24 12.42
CA GLN A 618 31.36 -8.34 11.54
C GLN A 618 31.76 -8.49 10.07
N ALA A 619 33.06 -8.63 9.79
CA ALA A 619 33.56 -8.84 8.44
C ALA A 619 33.09 -10.18 7.85
N ALA A 620 33.14 -11.26 8.62
CA ALA A 620 32.66 -12.58 8.20
C ALA A 620 31.13 -12.59 7.96
N SER A 621 30.39 -11.88 8.81
CA SER A 621 28.95 -11.67 8.71
C SER A 621 28.56 -10.96 7.41
N GLU A 622 29.11 -9.76 7.17
CA GLU A 622 28.82 -8.96 5.99
C GLU A 622 29.21 -9.71 4.70
N PHE A 623 30.39 -10.32 4.68
CA PHE A 623 30.84 -11.16 3.57
C PHE A 623 29.87 -12.31 3.26
N SER A 624 29.37 -12.99 4.29
CA SER A 624 28.44 -14.13 4.11
C SER A 624 27.10 -13.70 3.53
N LEU A 625 26.60 -12.51 3.89
CA LEU A 625 25.40 -11.92 3.29
C LEU A 625 25.61 -11.58 1.81
N GLU A 626 26.77 -11.03 1.46
CA GLU A 626 27.10 -10.74 0.06
C GLU A 626 27.15 -12.04 -0.76
N VAL A 627 27.81 -13.08 -0.25
CA VAL A 627 27.85 -14.40 -0.89
C VAL A 627 26.45 -15.00 -1.05
N ALA A 628 25.57 -14.83 -0.07
CA ALA A 628 24.17 -15.26 -0.14
C ALA A 628 23.42 -14.66 -1.32
N LEU A 629 23.45 -13.33 -1.36
CA LEU A 629 22.72 -12.53 -2.32
C LEU A 629 23.17 -12.88 -3.74
N TYR A 630 24.49 -12.95 -3.96
CA TYR A 630 25.04 -13.29 -5.26
C TYR A 630 24.71 -14.74 -5.65
N ASN A 631 24.73 -15.69 -4.72
CA ASN A 631 24.33 -17.07 -5.02
C ASN A 631 22.83 -17.21 -5.33
N ALA A 632 21.99 -16.38 -4.71
CA ALA A 632 20.56 -16.35 -4.98
C ALA A 632 20.24 -15.70 -6.34
N ALA A 633 21.03 -14.68 -6.72
CA ALA A 633 20.79 -13.83 -7.88
C ALA A 633 21.49 -14.30 -9.17
N LEU A 634 22.68 -14.90 -9.08
CA LEU A 634 23.43 -15.37 -10.24
C LEU A 634 23.04 -16.79 -10.66
N ASP A 635 23.46 -17.17 -11.86
CA ASP A 635 23.31 -18.54 -12.36
C ASP A 635 23.97 -19.54 -11.40
N PRO A 636 23.21 -20.49 -10.83
CA PRO A 636 23.77 -21.49 -9.91
C PRO A 636 24.88 -22.35 -10.54
N ALA A 637 24.87 -22.55 -11.85
CA ALA A 637 25.91 -23.30 -12.56
C ALA A 637 27.23 -22.51 -12.64
N PHE A 638 27.16 -21.19 -12.64
CA PHE A 638 28.32 -20.31 -12.55
C PHE A 638 28.88 -20.30 -11.12
N THR A 639 28.04 -20.03 -10.12
CA THR A 639 28.54 -19.87 -8.74
C THR A 639 29.11 -21.16 -8.16
N ALA A 640 28.55 -22.32 -8.53
CA ALA A 640 29.02 -23.64 -8.11
C ALA A 640 30.48 -23.94 -8.53
N GLN A 641 30.99 -23.29 -9.58
CA GLN A 641 32.39 -23.45 -10.02
C GLN A 641 33.39 -22.88 -9.01
N HIS A 642 32.93 -22.01 -8.12
CA HIS A 642 33.77 -21.28 -7.17
C HIS A 642 33.53 -21.70 -5.71
N ASP A 643 32.58 -22.60 -5.41
CA ASP A 643 32.23 -22.99 -4.05
C ASP A 643 33.44 -23.50 -3.24
N GLN A 644 34.28 -24.34 -3.85
CA GLN A 644 35.48 -24.86 -3.18
C GLN A 644 36.44 -23.73 -2.82
N GLN A 645 36.74 -22.86 -3.78
CA GLN A 645 37.64 -21.73 -3.62
C GLN A 645 37.13 -20.77 -2.54
N LEU A 646 35.83 -20.46 -2.57
CA LEU A 646 35.17 -19.58 -1.62
C LEU A 646 35.24 -20.16 -0.20
N ASN A 647 34.95 -21.46 -0.03
CA ASN A 647 35.00 -22.13 1.27
C ASN A 647 36.42 -22.18 1.86
N GLU A 648 37.42 -22.51 1.04
CA GLU A 648 38.82 -22.56 1.46
C GLU A 648 39.32 -21.16 1.87
N ASN A 649 39.05 -20.13 1.07
CA ASN A 649 39.48 -18.76 1.34
C ASN A 649 38.77 -18.16 2.56
N PHE A 650 37.45 -18.32 2.67
CA PHE A 650 36.70 -17.89 3.85
C PHE A 650 37.26 -18.53 5.12
N SER A 651 37.46 -19.86 5.11
CA SER A 651 37.95 -20.60 6.27
C SER A 651 39.36 -20.17 6.66
N SER A 652 40.28 -20.03 5.69
CA SER A 652 41.65 -19.60 5.96
C SER A 652 41.72 -18.17 6.51
N ILE A 653 41.02 -17.23 5.86
CA ILE A 653 41.06 -15.81 6.22
C ILE A 653 40.40 -15.58 7.59
N ALA A 654 39.27 -16.25 7.86
CA ALA A 654 38.62 -16.16 9.17
C ALA A 654 39.54 -16.72 10.27
N GLN A 655 40.09 -17.93 10.09
CA GLN A 655 41.00 -18.54 11.07
C GLN A 655 42.21 -17.65 11.39
N GLU A 656 42.82 -17.03 10.39
CA GLU A 656 44.00 -16.17 10.54
C GLU A 656 43.72 -14.87 11.33
N ASN A 657 42.46 -14.43 11.43
CA ASN A 657 42.11 -13.14 12.01
C ASN A 657 41.29 -13.22 13.31
N LEU A 658 40.64 -14.36 13.61
CA LEU A 658 39.80 -14.52 14.81
C LEU A 658 40.54 -14.22 16.13
N PHE A 659 41.76 -14.77 16.30
CA PHE A 659 42.55 -14.59 17.52
C PHE A 659 43.54 -13.42 17.45
N LYS A 660 43.62 -12.72 16.33
CA LYS A 660 44.61 -11.67 16.13
C LYS A 660 44.40 -10.54 17.15
N GLY A 661 45.44 -10.26 17.93
CA GLY A 661 45.41 -9.25 19.00
C GLY A 661 44.71 -9.69 20.30
N ALA A 662 44.23 -10.94 20.39
CA ALA A 662 43.67 -11.48 21.62
C ALA A 662 44.79 -11.94 22.58
N SER A 663 44.53 -11.84 23.88
CA SER A 663 45.47 -12.13 24.96
C SER A 663 44.87 -13.08 25.99
N PHE A 664 45.70 -13.61 26.89
CA PHE A 664 45.21 -14.37 28.03
C PHE A 664 44.34 -13.52 28.97
N ASP A 665 44.55 -12.20 28.99
CA ASP A 665 43.76 -11.27 29.80
C ASP A 665 42.30 -11.20 29.36
N ASP A 666 42.05 -11.35 28.06
CA ASP A 666 40.70 -11.36 27.52
C ASP A 666 39.93 -12.57 28.08
N ILE A 667 40.45 -13.79 27.89
CA ILE A 667 39.73 -15.01 28.25
C ILE A 667 39.59 -15.25 29.77
N LYS A 668 40.41 -14.60 30.60
CA LYS A 668 40.26 -14.62 32.07
C LYS A 668 38.91 -14.07 32.53
N THR A 669 38.40 -13.06 31.85
CA THR A 669 37.09 -12.46 32.16
C THR A 669 35.95 -13.46 31.94
N ALA A 670 36.10 -14.34 30.96
CA ALA A 670 35.07 -15.30 30.57
C ALA A 670 35.06 -16.55 31.47
N PHE A 671 36.24 -17.14 31.71
CA PHE A 671 36.34 -18.46 32.36
C PHE A 671 37.20 -18.48 33.62
N GLY A 672 37.81 -17.37 33.99
CA GLY A 672 38.59 -17.25 35.22
C GLY A 672 37.69 -17.14 36.44
N LYS A 673 38.10 -17.75 37.55
CA LYS A 673 37.45 -17.59 38.85
C LYS A 673 37.57 -16.13 39.28
N ASP A 674 36.42 -15.46 39.48
CA ASP A 674 36.33 -14.03 39.74
C ASP A 674 37.07 -13.15 38.70
N GLY A 675 37.20 -13.62 37.45
CA GLY A 675 37.97 -12.95 36.39
C GLY A 675 39.50 -13.08 36.54
N GLY A 676 39.98 -13.95 37.44
CA GLY A 676 41.38 -14.20 37.73
C GLY A 676 42.06 -15.22 36.80
N ALA A 677 43.34 -15.51 37.07
CA ALA A 677 44.13 -16.45 36.27
C ALA A 677 43.84 -17.93 36.55
N GLU A 678 43.15 -18.23 37.65
CA GLU A 678 42.68 -19.58 37.98
C GLU A 678 41.42 -19.90 37.17
N LEU A 679 41.37 -21.09 36.56
CA LEU A 679 40.22 -21.52 35.76
C LEU A 679 39.02 -21.87 36.66
N ASP A 680 37.83 -21.36 36.34
CA ASP A 680 36.57 -21.78 36.93
C ASP A 680 36.04 -23.03 36.20
N GLU A 681 36.49 -24.19 36.67
CA GLU A 681 36.20 -25.48 36.03
C GLU A 681 34.72 -25.86 36.09
N ASP A 682 34.01 -25.49 37.16
CA ASP A 682 32.59 -25.78 37.33
C ASP A 682 31.75 -24.98 36.33
N LYS A 683 32.13 -23.72 36.10
CA LYS A 683 31.51 -22.87 35.07
C LYS A 683 31.71 -23.45 33.67
N VAL A 684 32.94 -23.82 33.31
CA VAL A 684 33.24 -24.40 31.98
C VAL A 684 32.55 -25.76 31.80
N ARG A 685 32.54 -26.60 32.84
CA ARG A 685 31.84 -27.89 32.85
C ARG A 685 30.34 -27.71 32.60
N THR A 686 29.70 -26.74 33.25
CA THR A 686 28.28 -26.44 33.06
C THR A 686 27.97 -26.04 31.61
N LEU A 687 28.80 -25.19 31.00
CA LEU A 687 28.63 -24.78 29.60
C LEU A 687 28.74 -25.98 28.64
N ILE A 688 29.72 -26.85 28.85
CA ILE A 688 29.90 -28.05 28.02
C ILE A 688 28.76 -29.05 28.24
N ASP A 689 28.32 -29.28 29.48
CA ASP A 689 27.21 -30.17 29.79
C ASP A 689 25.90 -29.68 29.15
N GLN A 690 25.63 -28.37 29.18
CA GLN A 690 24.49 -27.76 28.50
C GLN A 690 24.59 -27.92 26.97
N MET A 691 25.75 -27.63 26.37
CA MET A 691 25.94 -27.87 24.92
C MET A 691 25.77 -29.34 24.53
N ARG A 692 26.22 -30.28 25.35
CA ARG A 692 26.03 -31.73 25.09
C ARG A 692 24.57 -32.14 25.18
N GLN A 693 23.76 -31.45 25.98
CA GLN A 693 22.32 -31.70 26.10
C GLN A 693 21.53 -31.04 24.97
N GLU A 694 21.87 -29.79 24.63
CA GLU A 694 21.15 -28.97 23.65
C GLU A 694 21.62 -29.24 22.20
N SER A 695 22.90 -29.51 21.97
CA SER A 695 23.50 -29.66 20.62
C SER A 695 24.66 -30.69 20.59
N PRO A 696 24.39 -31.98 20.90
CA PRO A 696 25.43 -33.03 20.97
C PRO A 696 26.20 -33.25 19.67
N GLU A 697 25.61 -32.92 18.52
CA GLU A 697 26.22 -33.03 17.20
C GLU A 697 27.45 -32.16 16.99
N LEU A 698 27.55 -31.03 17.70
CA LEU A 698 28.68 -30.10 17.63
C LEU A 698 29.97 -30.67 18.25
N LEU A 699 29.81 -31.71 19.06
CA LEU A 699 30.87 -32.38 19.79
C LEU A 699 31.12 -33.80 19.28
N LEU A 700 30.67 -34.13 18.05
CA LEU A 700 30.90 -35.43 17.44
C LEU A 700 32.37 -35.60 17.00
N ASN A 701 32.94 -36.72 17.43
CA ASN A 701 34.21 -37.22 16.91
C ASN A 701 33.99 -37.91 15.55
N GLN A 702 35.07 -38.05 14.78
CA GLN A 702 35.04 -38.71 13.46
C GLN A 702 34.55 -40.17 13.48
N ASP A 703 34.58 -40.81 14.65
CA ASP A 703 34.08 -42.17 14.86
C ASP A 703 32.57 -42.23 15.19
N GLY A 704 31.90 -41.06 15.26
CA GLY A 704 30.47 -40.93 15.57
C GLY A 704 30.15 -40.87 17.07
N THR A 705 31.16 -40.84 17.94
CA THR A 705 30.94 -40.67 19.39
C THR A 705 30.90 -39.20 19.78
N VAL A 706 30.06 -38.81 20.75
CA VAL A 706 30.02 -37.44 21.29
C VAL A 706 31.13 -37.28 22.32
N ALA A 707 31.99 -36.27 22.17
CA ALA A 707 33.01 -35.93 23.14
C ALA A 707 32.40 -35.72 24.53
N THR A 708 33.03 -36.32 25.53
CA THR A 708 32.60 -36.18 26.92
C THR A 708 33.03 -34.83 27.47
N THR A 709 32.30 -34.36 28.48
CA THR A 709 32.59 -33.10 29.17
C THR A 709 34.02 -33.07 29.72
N ASP A 710 34.49 -34.18 30.29
CA ASP A 710 35.85 -34.29 30.81
C ASP A 710 36.92 -34.25 29.71
N GLN A 711 36.65 -34.80 28.52
CA GLN A 711 37.58 -34.72 27.39
C GLN A 711 37.75 -33.28 26.89
N VAL A 712 36.64 -32.54 26.74
CA VAL A 712 36.66 -31.13 26.32
C VAL A 712 37.30 -30.26 27.41
N LEU A 713 36.92 -30.45 28.68
CA LEU A 713 37.46 -29.70 29.81
C LEU A 713 38.96 -29.95 30.00
N ALA A 714 39.44 -31.18 29.85
CA ALA A 714 40.86 -31.50 29.96
C ALA A 714 41.69 -30.82 28.84
N GLY A 715 41.18 -30.83 27.60
CA GLY A 715 41.81 -30.13 26.48
C GLY A 715 41.81 -28.60 26.67
N PHE A 716 40.71 -28.05 27.19
CA PHE A 716 40.59 -26.63 27.48
C PHE A 716 41.55 -26.21 28.61
N ARG A 717 41.60 -26.96 29.71
CA ARG A 717 42.51 -26.73 30.84
C ARG A 717 43.99 -26.78 30.40
N GLY A 718 44.36 -27.75 29.56
CA GLY A 718 45.73 -27.87 29.05
C GLY A 718 46.17 -26.61 28.31
N ASN A 719 45.32 -26.08 27.43
CA ASN A 719 45.61 -24.83 26.71
C ASN A 719 45.54 -23.59 27.63
N TRP A 720 44.61 -23.57 28.59
CA TRP A 720 44.51 -22.51 29.60
C TRP A 720 45.81 -22.37 30.40
N ASP A 721 46.37 -23.50 30.84
CA ASP A 721 47.63 -23.52 31.60
C ASP A 721 48.83 -23.08 30.75
N LEU A 722 48.87 -23.44 29.46
CA LEU A 722 49.91 -22.96 28.54
C LEU A 722 49.91 -21.43 28.41
N LEU A 723 48.73 -20.84 28.27
CA LEU A 723 48.55 -19.38 28.19
C LEU A 723 48.85 -18.71 29.54
N ARG A 724 48.39 -19.28 30.66
CA ARG A 724 48.64 -18.81 32.02
C ARG A 724 50.12 -18.77 32.37
N GLN A 725 50.89 -19.74 31.89
CA GLN A 725 52.34 -19.83 32.11
C GLN A 725 53.14 -18.93 31.15
N GLY A 726 52.47 -18.23 30.22
CA GLY A 726 53.13 -17.34 29.25
C GLY A 726 53.93 -18.08 28.18
N THR A 727 53.73 -19.40 28.02
CA THR A 727 54.50 -20.25 27.09
C THR A 727 54.07 -20.08 25.63
N LYS A 728 52.82 -19.64 25.40
CA LYS A 728 52.29 -19.17 24.11
C LYS A 728 51.37 -17.97 24.35
N ALA A 729 51.28 -17.06 23.38
CA ALA A 729 50.30 -15.99 23.38
C ALA A 729 49.07 -16.39 22.54
N LEU A 730 47.88 -15.95 22.94
CA LEU A 730 46.61 -16.35 22.32
C LEU A 730 46.55 -15.89 20.84
N ASP A 731 47.07 -14.72 20.52
CA ASP A 731 47.24 -14.22 19.15
C ASP A 731 48.20 -15.05 18.28
N LYS A 732 49.07 -15.87 18.89
CA LYS A 732 50.01 -16.76 18.20
C LYS A 732 49.42 -18.15 17.94
N MET A 733 48.24 -18.46 18.47
CA MET A 733 47.47 -19.67 18.16
C MET A 733 46.67 -19.49 16.85
N GLY A 734 47.21 -18.74 15.88
CA GLY A 734 46.50 -18.11 14.75
C GLY A 734 45.74 -19.04 13.79
N LYS A 735 45.59 -20.33 14.11
CA LYS A 735 44.66 -21.28 13.50
C LYS A 735 43.94 -22.08 14.58
N LEU A 736 42.67 -22.43 14.35
CA LEU A 736 41.89 -23.24 15.29
C LEU A 736 42.50 -24.62 15.57
N SER A 737 43.29 -25.17 14.64
CA SER A 737 44.08 -26.40 14.84
C SER A 737 45.20 -26.28 15.87
N ASP A 738 45.64 -25.05 16.21
CA ASP A 738 46.76 -24.82 17.13
C ASP A 738 46.37 -25.03 18.60
N PHE A 739 45.06 -25.17 18.88
CA PHE A 739 44.51 -25.55 20.18
C PHE A 739 44.56 -27.06 20.44
N ASP A 740 45.12 -27.85 19.51
CA ASP A 740 45.53 -29.22 19.82
C ASP A 740 46.83 -29.20 20.64
N PRO A 741 46.81 -29.55 21.94
CA PRO A 741 47.97 -29.44 22.82
C PRO A 741 49.08 -30.45 22.50
N ASN A 742 48.85 -31.42 21.60
CA ASN A 742 49.84 -32.43 21.23
C ASN A 742 50.67 -32.08 19.97
N GLY A 743 50.43 -30.92 19.36
CA GLY A 743 51.28 -30.38 18.30
C GLY A 743 51.19 -31.16 16.98
N GLY A 744 50.27 -30.74 16.12
CA GLY A 744 50.28 -31.04 14.69
C GLY A 744 49.58 -32.34 14.29
N ALA A 745 48.34 -32.21 13.81
CA ALA A 745 47.66 -33.09 12.84
C ALA A 745 47.73 -34.63 13.05
N LYS A 746 48.15 -35.12 14.21
CA LYS A 746 48.23 -36.55 14.55
C LYS A 746 47.36 -36.87 15.76
N GLY A 747 46.06 -36.70 15.57
CA GLY A 747 45.02 -37.65 15.99
C GLY A 747 44.98 -38.11 17.46
N ALA A 748 45.41 -37.30 18.42
CA ALA A 748 45.23 -37.63 19.84
C ALA A 748 43.84 -37.19 20.37
N TYR A 749 43.23 -36.18 19.76
CA TYR A 749 41.87 -35.72 20.03
C TYR A 749 40.95 -36.00 18.84
N GLY A 750 39.73 -36.47 19.09
CA GLY A 750 38.67 -36.53 18.08
C GLY A 750 38.20 -35.11 17.72
N SER A 751 37.64 -34.96 16.50
CA SER A 751 37.14 -33.67 15.96
C SER A 751 36.24 -32.93 16.96
N GLY A 752 35.34 -33.64 17.63
CA GLY A 752 34.42 -33.06 18.62
C GLY A 752 35.10 -32.47 19.84
N VAL A 753 36.22 -33.04 20.29
CA VAL A 753 37.02 -32.45 21.38
C VAL A 753 37.70 -31.18 20.90
N LEU A 754 38.29 -31.20 19.70
CA LEU A 754 38.93 -30.03 19.13
C LEU A 754 37.92 -28.90 18.93
N HIS A 755 36.73 -29.19 18.40
CA HIS A 755 35.63 -28.22 18.24
C HIS A 755 35.23 -27.59 19.57
N GLY A 756 35.01 -28.42 20.59
CA GLY A 756 34.67 -27.95 21.93
C GLY A 756 35.76 -27.05 22.53
N VAL A 757 37.03 -27.46 22.45
CA VAL A 757 38.16 -26.72 23.01
C VAL A 757 38.35 -25.39 22.30
N SER A 758 38.49 -25.41 20.98
CA SER A 758 38.74 -24.19 20.20
C SER A 758 37.52 -23.27 20.15
N GLY A 759 36.30 -23.83 20.19
CA GLY A 759 35.06 -23.08 20.35
C GLY A 759 34.92 -22.40 21.71
N LEU A 760 35.38 -23.03 22.81
CA LEU A 760 35.44 -22.39 24.12
C LEU A 760 36.45 -21.22 24.14
N PHE A 761 37.62 -21.36 23.52
CA PHE A 761 38.57 -20.23 23.42
C PHE A 761 38.04 -19.08 22.59
N LEU A 762 37.36 -19.38 21.47
CA LEU A 762 36.68 -18.38 20.67
C LEU A 762 35.59 -17.67 21.49
N ALA A 763 34.74 -18.44 22.18
CA ALA A 763 33.72 -17.89 23.08
C ALA A 763 34.32 -17.00 24.16
N GLY A 764 35.47 -17.39 24.72
CA GLY A 764 36.20 -16.58 25.71
C GLY A 764 36.65 -15.23 25.17
N VAL A 765 37.21 -15.20 23.96
CA VAL A 765 37.63 -13.94 23.31
C VAL A 765 36.42 -13.08 23.00
N THR A 766 35.33 -13.67 22.53
CA THR A 766 34.06 -13.00 22.25
C THR A 766 33.45 -12.38 23.51
N ILE A 767 33.30 -13.17 24.57
CA ILE A 767 32.74 -12.73 25.86
C ILE A 767 33.59 -11.61 26.44
N ALA A 768 34.91 -11.71 26.37
CA ALA A 768 35.84 -10.71 26.88
C ALA A 768 35.72 -9.37 26.16
N ARG A 769 35.66 -9.39 24.83
CA ARG A 769 35.48 -8.19 24.01
C ARG A 769 34.12 -7.54 24.27
N GLY A 770 33.07 -8.33 24.49
CA GLY A 770 31.75 -7.84 24.90
C GLY A 770 31.69 -7.32 26.34
N ALA A 771 32.49 -7.86 27.26
CA ALA A 771 32.55 -7.38 28.64
C ALA A 771 33.32 -6.06 28.78
N GLN A 772 34.32 -5.82 27.93
CA GLN A 772 35.10 -4.57 27.88
C GLN A 772 34.28 -3.36 27.39
N SER A 773 33.11 -3.58 26.79
CA SER A 773 32.25 -2.52 26.24
C SER A 773 31.12 -2.06 27.16
N GLY A 774 31.04 -2.59 28.39
CA GLY A 774 30.19 -2.05 29.46
C GLY A 774 28.84 -2.76 29.69
N GLY A 775 28.50 -3.80 28.92
CA GLY A 775 27.29 -4.61 29.13
C GLY A 775 27.53 -5.84 30.04
N LYS A 776 26.65 -6.08 31.03
CA LYS A 776 26.66 -7.34 31.79
C LYS A 776 25.92 -8.43 31.01
N LEU A 777 26.64 -9.41 30.49
CA LEU A 777 26.07 -10.58 29.81
C LEU A 777 25.29 -11.47 30.79
N THR A 778 24.09 -11.92 30.39
CA THR A 778 23.32 -12.91 31.17
C THR A 778 23.93 -14.31 31.04
N THR A 779 23.58 -15.22 31.96
CA THR A 779 24.02 -16.62 31.88
C THR A 779 23.57 -17.30 30.58
N ARG A 780 22.38 -16.97 30.06
CA ARG A 780 21.90 -17.53 28.79
C ARG A 780 22.71 -16.99 27.59
N ASN A 781 23.03 -15.71 27.57
CA ASN A 781 23.87 -15.11 26.52
C ASN A 781 25.24 -15.80 26.44
N ILE A 782 25.83 -16.16 27.59
CA ILE A 782 27.12 -16.85 27.64
C ILE A 782 27.02 -18.27 27.05
N VAL A 783 25.93 -18.99 27.34
CA VAL A 783 25.66 -20.33 26.77
C VAL A 783 25.46 -20.26 25.26
N ASP A 784 24.68 -19.31 24.78
CA ASP A 784 24.39 -19.14 23.36
C ASP A 784 25.65 -18.71 22.57
N ILE A 785 26.45 -17.77 23.12
CA ILE A 785 27.76 -17.39 22.57
C ILE A 785 28.70 -18.60 22.51
N THR A 786 28.72 -19.44 23.56
CA THR A 786 29.59 -20.61 23.62
C THR A 786 29.19 -21.66 22.58
N THR A 787 27.88 -21.94 22.47
CA THR A 787 27.32 -22.89 21.48
C THR A 787 27.58 -22.42 20.05
N GLY A 788 27.33 -21.14 19.75
CA GLY A 788 27.61 -20.55 18.46
C GLY A 788 29.10 -20.55 18.10
N SER A 789 30.00 -20.36 19.08
CA SER A 789 31.45 -20.39 18.88
C SER A 789 31.97 -21.80 18.57
N VAL A 790 31.44 -22.84 19.22
CA VAL A 790 31.76 -24.24 18.92
C VAL A 790 31.25 -24.63 17.53
N GLN A 791 30.05 -24.20 17.16
CA GLN A 791 29.51 -24.41 15.81
C GLN A 791 30.36 -23.70 14.74
N THR A 792 30.75 -22.45 14.98
CA THR A 792 31.67 -21.69 14.11
C THR A 792 32.96 -22.46 13.88
N THR A 793 33.52 -22.96 14.97
CA THR A 793 34.81 -23.66 14.97
C THR A 793 34.73 -25.00 14.25
N THR A 794 33.62 -25.72 14.43
CA THR A 794 33.32 -26.96 13.70
C THR A 794 33.30 -26.72 12.18
N VAL A 795 32.57 -25.69 11.73
CA VAL A 795 32.48 -25.34 10.30
C VAL A 795 33.84 -24.91 9.74
N LEU A 796 34.61 -24.12 10.49
CA LEU A 796 35.91 -23.62 10.04
C LEU A 796 36.98 -24.72 10.00
N ILE A 797 37.02 -25.63 10.98
CA ILE A 797 38.00 -26.73 11.05
C ILE A 797 37.72 -27.79 9.98
N GLU A 798 36.46 -28.09 9.70
CA GLU A 798 36.08 -29.16 8.79
C GLU A 798 36.00 -28.74 7.32
N GLY A 799 36.39 -27.49 6.99
CA GLY A 799 36.49 -27.02 5.60
C GLY A 799 35.18 -26.51 5.01
N GLY A 800 34.39 -25.77 5.80
CA GLY A 800 33.09 -25.23 5.40
C GLY A 800 31.94 -26.23 5.59
N THR A 801 30.73 -25.78 5.30
CA THR A 801 29.47 -26.51 5.61
C THR A 801 29.34 -27.85 4.90
N LYS A 802 29.95 -28.02 3.73
CA LYS A 802 29.94 -29.31 2.99
C LYS A 802 30.78 -30.38 3.68
N GLY A 803 31.91 -30.00 4.27
CA GLY A 803 32.74 -30.91 5.07
C GLY A 803 32.04 -31.34 6.37
N TYR A 804 31.33 -30.43 7.02
CA TYR A 804 30.48 -30.71 8.19
C TYR A 804 29.27 -31.60 7.85
N GLN A 805 28.57 -31.35 6.72
CA GLN A 805 27.48 -32.21 6.26
C GLN A 805 27.97 -33.62 5.88
N GLU A 806 29.12 -33.72 5.21
CA GLU A 806 29.76 -35.01 4.91
C GLU A 806 30.25 -35.72 6.18
N HIS A 807 30.77 -34.98 7.16
CA HIS A 807 31.14 -35.48 8.48
C HIS A 807 29.94 -36.05 9.22
N LEU A 808 28.85 -35.29 9.33
CA LEU A 808 27.59 -35.74 9.94
C LEU A 808 27.03 -36.95 9.21
N ALA A 809 27.01 -36.95 7.87
CA ALA A 809 26.54 -38.09 7.09
C ALA A 809 27.40 -39.35 7.32
N LYS A 810 28.72 -39.21 7.49
CA LYS A 810 29.65 -40.31 7.75
C LYS A 810 29.55 -40.82 9.20
N SER A 811 29.37 -39.93 10.17
CA SER A 811 29.14 -40.22 11.58
C SER A 811 27.77 -40.87 11.81
N ILE A 812 26.72 -40.42 11.12
CA ILE A 812 25.39 -41.07 11.09
C ILE A 812 25.50 -42.48 10.50
N LYS A 813 26.24 -42.67 9.40
CA LYS A 813 26.46 -43.98 8.78
C LYS A 813 27.24 -44.95 9.69
N ASN A 814 28.17 -44.44 10.50
CA ASN A 814 28.89 -45.22 11.52
C ASN A 814 27.99 -45.54 12.74
N GLY A 815 27.11 -44.62 13.12
CA GLY A 815 26.03 -44.86 14.09
C GLY A 815 24.99 -45.89 13.61
N GLU A 816 24.65 -45.89 12.33
CA GLU A 816 23.79 -46.90 11.69
C GLU A 816 24.43 -48.30 11.68
N GLN A 817 25.76 -48.39 11.61
CA GLN A 817 26.48 -49.65 11.77
C GLN A 817 26.43 -50.15 13.22
N THR A 818 26.46 -49.24 14.20
CA THR A 818 26.21 -49.55 15.62
C THR A 818 24.76 -50.01 15.86
N LEU A 819 23.80 -49.46 15.11
CA LEU A 819 22.40 -49.92 15.04
C LEU A 819 22.23 -51.28 14.32
N LYS A 820 23.10 -51.63 13.37
CA LYS A 820 23.16 -52.99 12.79
C LYS A 820 23.63 -54.01 13.83
N ASP A 821 24.59 -53.66 14.67
CA ASP A 821 25.04 -54.52 15.76
C ASP A 821 23.96 -54.71 16.86
N MET A 822 22.99 -53.79 16.95
CA MET A 822 21.75 -53.97 17.72
C MET A 822 20.75 -54.90 17.03
N LYS A 823 20.64 -54.84 15.69
CA LYS A 823 19.82 -55.76 14.87
C LYS A 823 20.26 -57.21 14.95
N ASP A 824 21.53 -57.47 15.24
CA ASP A 824 22.08 -58.83 15.39
C ASP A 824 21.81 -59.46 16.79
N GLY A 825 20.94 -58.82 17.61
CA GLY A 825 20.25 -59.49 18.72
C GLY A 825 20.81 -59.25 20.12
N LYS A 826 21.45 -58.11 20.41
CA LYS A 826 22.08 -57.88 21.73
C LYS A 826 21.21 -57.29 22.84
N VAL A 827 20.14 -56.52 22.59
CA VAL A 827 19.26 -56.01 23.66
C VAL A 827 17.87 -55.75 23.10
N MET A 828 16.86 -56.47 23.59
CA MET A 828 15.56 -56.68 22.95
C MET A 828 14.40 -55.85 23.54
N LEU A 829 13.47 -55.53 22.63
CA LEU A 829 12.00 -55.68 22.70
C LEU A 829 11.06 -54.48 22.93
N ASP A 830 11.37 -53.46 23.72
CA ASP A 830 10.37 -52.39 23.94
C ASP A 830 10.38 -51.28 22.88
N LEU A 831 11.49 -51.14 22.15
CA LEU A 831 11.69 -50.04 21.18
C LEU A 831 11.14 -50.34 19.77
N LEU A 832 10.81 -51.60 19.48
CA LEU A 832 10.43 -52.03 18.13
C LEU A 832 9.01 -51.60 17.74
N ASP A 833 8.14 -51.41 18.72
CA ASP A 833 6.78 -50.89 18.51
C ASP A 833 6.79 -49.37 18.33
N GLU A 834 7.69 -48.65 19.02
CA GLU A 834 7.81 -47.19 18.92
C GLU A 834 8.42 -46.72 17.58
N VAL A 835 9.24 -47.55 16.94
CA VAL A 835 9.83 -47.26 15.62
C VAL A 835 8.81 -47.42 14.49
N LYS A 836 7.82 -48.30 14.62
CA LYS A 836 6.78 -48.50 13.59
C LYS A 836 5.79 -47.34 13.50
N ASP A 837 5.50 -46.69 14.62
CA ASP A 837 4.60 -45.52 14.63
C ASP A 837 5.28 -44.25 14.06
N ASN A 838 6.59 -44.15 14.20
CA ASN A 838 7.37 -42.97 13.82
C ASN A 838 7.70 -42.85 12.32
N VAL A 839 7.41 -43.87 11.51
CA VAL A 839 7.63 -43.85 10.04
C VAL A 839 6.41 -43.31 9.28
N LYS A 840 5.24 -43.20 9.91
CA LYS A 840 4.01 -42.70 9.26
C LYS A 840 3.85 -41.17 9.26
N ASP A 841 4.47 -40.45 10.21
CA ASP A 841 4.28 -38.99 10.37
C ASP A 841 5.57 -38.19 10.17
N GLY A 842 5.90 -37.85 8.91
CA GLY A 842 6.52 -36.56 8.51
C GLY A 842 7.76 -36.02 9.26
N LYS A 843 8.65 -36.85 9.80
CA LYS A 843 9.77 -36.38 10.66
C LYS A 843 10.85 -35.51 9.99
N HIS A 844 11.00 -35.52 8.66
CA HIS A 844 12.01 -34.68 8.01
C HIS A 844 11.72 -33.17 8.07
N ALA A 845 10.44 -32.77 8.14
CA ALA A 845 10.05 -31.37 8.33
C ALA A 845 10.20 -30.90 9.79
N LYS A 846 10.06 -31.81 10.76
CA LYS A 846 10.15 -31.51 12.20
C LYS A 846 11.58 -31.27 12.68
N VAL A 847 12.59 -31.89 12.07
CA VAL A 847 14.00 -31.72 12.47
C VAL A 847 14.54 -30.35 12.05
N VAL A 848 14.21 -29.89 10.83
CA VAL A 848 14.57 -28.55 10.35
C VAL A 848 13.79 -27.46 11.11
N ALA A 849 12.50 -27.68 11.37
CA ALA A 849 11.68 -26.76 12.17
C ALA A 849 12.11 -26.68 13.64
N LYS A 850 12.63 -27.78 14.23
CA LYS A 850 13.12 -27.81 15.61
C LYS A 850 14.50 -27.14 15.75
N ASN A 851 15.39 -27.34 14.78
CA ASN A 851 16.67 -26.61 14.71
C ASN A 851 16.45 -25.10 14.51
N PHE A 852 15.38 -24.72 13.81
CA PHE A 852 14.93 -23.33 13.68
C PHE A 852 14.26 -22.81 14.96
N GLU A 853 13.45 -23.61 15.65
CA GLU A 853 12.84 -23.26 16.94
C GLU A 853 13.90 -23.04 18.03
N GLU A 854 15.04 -23.72 17.96
CA GLU A 854 16.17 -23.55 18.87
C GLU A 854 17.08 -22.37 18.44
N ALA A 855 17.29 -22.15 17.13
CA ALA A 855 17.99 -20.96 16.63
C ALA A 855 17.23 -19.64 16.85
N ALA A 856 15.89 -19.68 16.83
CA ALA A 856 15.02 -18.54 17.14
C ALA A 856 14.89 -18.27 18.66
N LYS A 857 15.30 -19.22 19.52
CA LYS A 857 15.34 -19.06 20.99
C LYS A 857 16.64 -18.42 21.49
N GLY A 858 17.69 -18.36 20.67
CA GLY A 858 19.00 -17.74 20.98
C GLY A 858 19.14 -16.31 20.44
N ILE A 859 18.25 -15.39 20.86
CA ILE A 859 18.22 -13.99 20.39
C ILE A 859 19.28 -13.14 21.11
N GLY A 860 20.56 -13.45 20.90
CA GLY A 860 21.65 -12.62 21.46
C GLY A 860 23.05 -13.04 21.00
N GLY A 861 23.73 -12.14 20.28
CA GLY A 861 25.14 -12.26 19.94
C GLY A 861 25.45 -13.27 18.83
N LEU A 862 26.74 -13.39 18.54
CA LEU A 862 27.40 -14.08 17.41
C LEU A 862 26.86 -15.44 16.94
N ALA A 863 26.06 -16.14 17.74
CA ALA A 863 25.30 -17.32 17.31
C ALA A 863 24.35 -17.02 16.12
N GLY A 864 23.75 -15.82 16.07
CA GLY A 864 22.89 -15.40 14.97
C GLY A 864 23.62 -15.27 13.63
N ILE A 865 24.87 -14.78 13.64
CA ILE A 865 25.70 -14.61 12.43
C ILE A 865 26.02 -15.96 11.77
N VAL A 866 26.22 -16.99 12.58
CA VAL A 866 26.68 -18.33 12.13
C VAL A 866 25.50 -19.20 11.71
N ALA A 867 24.41 -19.20 12.47
CA ALA A 867 23.14 -19.78 12.05
C ALA A 867 22.60 -19.09 10.79
N GLY A 868 22.87 -17.78 10.69
CA GLY A 868 22.54 -16.93 9.56
C GLY A 868 23.26 -17.31 8.26
N ALA A 869 24.59 -17.39 8.31
CA ALA A 869 25.40 -17.89 7.19
C ALA A 869 25.03 -19.33 6.80
N TYR A 870 24.72 -20.20 7.77
CA TYR A 870 24.29 -21.58 7.52
C TYR A 870 22.94 -21.67 6.79
N GLY A 871 21.93 -20.90 7.22
CA GLY A 871 20.62 -20.84 6.55
C GLY A 871 20.74 -20.39 5.09
N ILE A 872 21.62 -19.42 4.84
CA ILE A 872 21.98 -18.94 3.50
C ILE A 872 22.57 -20.04 2.62
N PHE A 873 23.59 -20.77 3.10
CA PHE A 873 24.26 -21.81 2.31
C PHE A 873 23.37 -23.04 2.09
N ASP A 874 22.58 -23.46 3.08
CA ASP A 874 21.63 -24.56 2.92
C ASP A 874 20.45 -24.15 2.02
N GLY A 875 20.01 -22.90 2.10
CA GLY A 875 19.02 -22.32 1.19
C GLY A 875 19.49 -22.32 -0.28
N VAL A 876 20.74 -21.91 -0.54
CA VAL A 876 21.36 -21.97 -1.88
C VAL A 876 21.46 -23.41 -2.39
N ASN A 877 21.84 -24.36 -1.53
CA ASN A 877 21.91 -25.77 -1.91
C ASN A 877 20.53 -26.41 -2.09
N ALA A 878 19.51 -26.00 -1.32
CA ALA A 878 18.12 -26.41 -1.51
C ALA A 878 17.56 -25.88 -2.84
N LEU A 879 17.82 -24.62 -3.20
CA LEU A 879 17.47 -24.06 -4.52
C LEU A 879 18.14 -24.83 -5.66
N ARG A 880 19.43 -25.19 -5.51
CA ARG A 880 20.18 -26.01 -6.49
C ARG A 880 19.62 -27.43 -6.63
N ARG A 881 19.04 -28.00 -5.56
CA ARG A 881 18.36 -29.30 -5.56
C ARG A 881 16.89 -29.24 -6.03
N GLY A 882 16.37 -28.05 -6.35
CA GLY A 882 14.98 -27.84 -6.76
C GLY A 882 13.98 -27.77 -5.61
N ASP A 883 14.44 -27.73 -4.35
CA ASP A 883 13.62 -27.52 -3.16
C ASP A 883 13.45 -26.03 -2.90
N LYS A 884 12.40 -25.48 -3.51
CA LYS A 884 12.12 -24.03 -3.55
C LYS A 884 11.70 -23.46 -2.20
N LEU A 885 10.99 -24.26 -1.39
CA LEU A 885 10.42 -23.82 -0.12
C LEU A 885 11.51 -23.73 0.96
N THR A 886 12.32 -24.78 1.11
CA THR A 886 13.50 -24.77 1.98
C THR A 886 14.55 -23.77 1.49
N GLY A 887 14.67 -23.60 0.16
CA GLY A 887 15.58 -22.65 -0.48
C GLY A 887 15.28 -21.19 -0.17
N GLY A 888 14.01 -20.78 -0.32
CA GLY A 888 13.54 -19.44 0.03
C GLY A 888 13.58 -19.17 1.54
N PHE A 889 13.11 -20.12 2.37
CA PHE A 889 13.12 -19.99 3.83
C PHE A 889 14.53 -19.98 4.43
N GLY A 890 15.47 -20.76 3.89
CA GLY A 890 16.86 -20.80 4.36
C GLY A 890 17.59 -19.47 4.13
N ILE A 891 17.45 -18.87 2.94
CA ILE A 891 18.06 -17.57 2.61
C ILE A 891 17.46 -16.45 3.48
N THR A 892 16.14 -16.49 3.70
CA THR A 892 15.39 -15.55 4.56
C THR A 892 15.79 -15.62 6.03
N ALA A 893 15.72 -16.81 6.60
CA ALA A 893 16.07 -17.05 8.00
C ALA A 893 17.56 -16.81 8.22
N GLY A 894 18.37 -17.11 7.20
CA GLY A 894 19.80 -16.88 7.19
C GLY A 894 20.16 -15.39 7.23
N SER A 895 19.51 -14.55 6.42
CA SER A 895 19.73 -13.10 6.48
C SER A 895 19.24 -12.49 7.80
N LEU A 896 18.09 -12.94 8.32
CA LEU A 896 17.54 -12.47 9.61
C LEU A 896 18.41 -12.85 10.82
N GLY A 897 19.00 -14.04 10.86
CA GLY A 897 19.94 -14.45 11.90
C GLY A 897 21.20 -13.57 11.93
N VAL A 898 21.72 -13.22 10.74
CA VAL A 898 22.85 -12.31 10.61
C VAL A 898 22.51 -10.89 11.11
N LEU A 899 21.30 -10.41 10.82
CA LEU A 899 20.81 -9.09 11.25
C LEU A 899 20.66 -9.01 12.78
N ALA A 900 20.12 -10.05 13.43
CA ALA A 900 20.01 -10.12 14.89
C ALA A 900 21.39 -10.22 15.60
N GLY A 901 22.35 -10.93 15.01
CA GLY A 901 23.71 -11.07 15.56
C GLY A 901 24.62 -9.85 15.35
N SER A 902 24.36 -9.04 14.32
CA SER A 902 25.12 -7.80 14.05
C SER A 902 24.63 -6.61 14.88
N ALA A 903 23.34 -6.54 15.20
CA ALA A 903 22.77 -5.55 16.13
C ALA A 903 23.32 -5.70 17.56
N SER A 904 23.51 -6.93 18.03
CA SER A 904 24.05 -7.21 19.37
C SER A 904 25.57 -7.04 19.49
N ALA A 905 26.34 -7.14 18.40
CA ALA A 905 27.78 -6.83 18.39
C ALA A 905 28.07 -5.31 18.46
N ALA A 906 27.06 -4.46 18.23
CA ALA A 906 27.19 -3.00 18.28
C ALA A 906 27.27 -2.43 19.71
N GLU A 907 26.86 -3.19 20.73
CA GLU A 907 27.03 -2.85 22.15
C GLU A 907 28.52 -2.76 22.58
N GLY A 908 29.43 -3.13 21.67
CA GLY A 908 30.88 -3.28 21.84
C GLY A 908 31.78 -2.04 21.74
N GLY A 909 31.46 -1.06 20.87
CA GLY A 909 32.57 -0.28 20.29
C GLY A 909 32.25 1.01 19.55
N LEU A 910 31.21 1.75 19.95
CA LEU A 910 30.78 2.95 19.21
C LEU A 910 31.57 4.24 19.49
N GLY A 911 32.59 4.21 20.36
CA GLY A 911 33.46 5.36 20.64
C GLY A 911 34.36 5.83 19.49
N LEU A 912 34.41 5.12 18.35
CA LEU A 912 35.36 5.38 17.24
C LEU A 912 34.71 5.72 15.89
N LEU A 913 33.37 5.74 15.77
CA LEU A 913 32.67 5.67 14.48
C LEU A 913 32.17 7.02 13.91
N GLY A 914 32.74 8.15 14.32
CA GLY A 914 32.32 9.50 13.94
C GLY A 914 32.46 9.94 12.47
N ALA A 915 32.52 9.03 11.48
CA ALA A 915 32.63 9.42 10.06
C ALA A 915 32.09 8.43 9.00
N ASN A 916 31.82 7.15 9.33
CA ASN A 916 31.54 6.11 8.31
C ASN A 916 30.16 5.42 8.42
N LEU A 917 29.32 5.83 9.38
CA LEU A 917 27.94 5.34 9.57
C LEU A 917 27.04 5.34 8.30
N PRO A 918 27.16 6.29 7.34
CA PRO A 918 26.29 6.35 6.16
C PRO A 918 26.40 5.16 5.19
N ARG A 919 27.45 4.33 5.29
CA ARG A 919 27.66 3.17 4.42
C ARG A 919 27.06 1.86 4.95
N PHE A 920 26.74 1.80 6.24
CA PHE A 920 26.40 0.54 6.92
C PHE A 920 24.88 0.26 6.94
N LEU A 921 24.08 1.31 7.08
CA LEU A 921 22.61 1.23 7.13
C LEU A 921 21.94 0.77 5.82
N PRO A 922 22.42 1.14 4.61
CA PRO A 922 21.78 0.74 3.35
C PRO A 922 21.75 -0.77 3.08
N GLY A 923 22.83 -1.49 3.40
CA GLY A 923 22.94 -2.95 3.21
C GLY A 923 22.09 -3.76 4.21
N LEU A 924 21.93 -3.24 5.43
CA LEU A 924 21.09 -3.81 6.50
C LEU A 924 19.59 -3.73 6.18
N ALA A 925 19.13 -2.63 5.56
CA ALA A 925 17.75 -2.45 5.15
C ALA A 925 17.37 -3.25 3.88
N ALA A 926 18.32 -3.48 2.97
CA ALA A 926 18.07 -4.14 1.69
C ALA A 926 17.98 -5.69 1.78
N THR A 927 18.50 -6.31 2.84
CA THR A 927 18.57 -7.77 3.03
C THR A 927 17.42 -8.36 3.87
N ALA A 928 16.59 -7.50 4.47
CA ALA A 928 15.44 -7.91 5.28
C ALA A 928 14.25 -8.43 4.44
N GLY A 929 14.24 -8.21 3.11
CA GLY A 929 13.07 -8.30 2.22
C GLY A 929 12.40 -9.66 1.99
N VAL A 930 12.57 -10.68 2.83
CA VAL A 930 12.05 -12.04 2.54
C VAL A 930 10.97 -12.56 3.51
N LEU A 931 10.53 -11.74 4.47
CA LEU A 931 9.19 -11.89 5.06
C LEU A 931 8.33 -10.72 4.57
N GLY A 932 7.59 -10.97 3.48
CA GLY A 932 6.88 -10.01 2.62
C GLY A 932 5.81 -9.11 3.27
N PHE A 933 5.87 -8.88 4.58
CA PHE A 933 5.04 -7.91 5.29
C PHE A 933 5.79 -7.14 6.38
N LEU A 934 6.74 -7.79 7.08
CA LEU A 934 7.46 -7.17 8.22
C LEU A 934 8.71 -6.40 7.80
N ALA A 935 9.27 -6.65 6.62
CA ALA A 935 10.53 -6.03 6.19
C ALA A 935 10.37 -4.94 5.12
N ALA A 936 9.22 -4.86 4.47
CA ALA A 936 8.97 -3.85 3.44
C ALA A 936 8.93 -2.42 4.00
N GLY A 937 8.68 -2.26 5.31
CA GLY A 937 8.64 -0.95 5.98
C GLY A 937 9.99 -0.23 6.11
N VAL A 938 11.13 -0.92 5.88
CA VAL A 938 12.48 -0.36 6.10
C VAL A 938 13.22 -0.04 4.79
N ALA A 939 12.67 -0.39 3.62
CA ALA A 939 13.36 -0.24 2.33
C ALA A 939 13.19 1.14 1.66
N VAL A 940 12.96 2.23 2.40
CA VAL A 940 12.97 3.59 1.84
C VAL A 940 14.36 4.20 2.00
N LEU A 941 15.22 3.96 1.02
CA LEU A 941 16.32 4.89 0.75
C LEU A 941 15.87 5.84 -0.34
N ALA A 942 15.94 7.13 0.01
CA ALA A 942 15.77 8.31 -0.83
C ALA A 942 14.33 8.70 -1.21
N ALA A 943 13.69 9.50 -0.35
CA ALA A 943 12.82 10.60 -0.78
C ALA A 943 12.60 11.65 0.34
N ILE A 944 13.68 12.19 0.92
CA ILE A 944 13.62 13.55 1.47
C ILE A 944 14.45 14.42 0.55
N VAL A 945 13.75 15.23 -0.25
CA VAL A 945 14.35 16.26 -1.10
C VAL A 945 15.29 17.12 -0.23
N PRO A 946 16.61 17.19 -0.51
CA PRO A 946 17.47 18.14 0.15
C PRO A 946 17.24 19.52 -0.50
N GLY A 947 16.16 20.18 -0.07
CA GLY A 947 15.90 21.58 -0.34
C GLY A 947 16.74 22.46 0.58
N LEU A 948 17.67 23.20 0.00
CA LEU A 948 18.56 24.18 0.61
C LEU A 948 17.90 25.10 1.67
N VAL A 949 18.72 25.58 2.63
CA VAL A 949 18.76 26.97 3.19
C VAL A 949 18.54 27.16 4.72
N LYS A 950 19.51 27.88 5.32
CA LYS A 950 19.55 28.72 6.56
C LYS A 950 19.11 28.16 7.93
N GLU A 951 19.99 28.43 8.90
CA GLU A 951 20.01 28.15 10.34
C GLU A 951 18.67 28.31 11.12
N GLY A 952 17.70 29.09 10.61
CA GLY A 952 16.39 29.29 11.26
C GLY A 952 15.35 28.19 11.04
N GLN A 953 15.46 27.36 10.00
CA GLN A 953 14.49 26.28 9.73
C GLN A 953 14.85 24.96 10.42
N ALA A 954 16.11 24.79 10.87
CA ALA A 954 16.58 23.56 11.51
C ALA A 954 16.01 23.35 12.94
N GLN A 955 15.77 24.44 13.67
CA GLN A 955 15.21 24.39 15.02
C GLN A 955 13.73 23.95 15.00
N VAL A 956 12.92 24.60 14.15
CA VAL A 956 11.51 24.23 13.94
C VAL A 956 11.38 22.77 13.46
N LYS A 957 12.32 22.31 12.63
CA LYS A 957 12.36 20.91 12.17
C LYS A 957 12.65 19.94 13.33
N SER A 958 13.57 20.28 14.22
CA SER A 958 13.91 19.43 15.39
C SER A 958 12.78 19.42 16.41
N ASP A 959 12.14 20.57 16.64
CA ASP A 959 10.98 20.70 17.52
C ASP A 959 9.81 19.82 17.06
N LYS A 960 9.39 19.99 15.79
CA LYS A 960 8.33 19.17 15.19
C LYS A 960 8.69 17.69 15.19
N PHE A 961 9.94 17.35 14.89
CA PHE A 961 10.40 15.98 14.91
C PHE A 961 10.26 15.36 16.32
N GLY A 962 10.65 16.08 17.37
CA GLY A 962 10.52 15.63 18.75
C GLY A 962 9.08 15.35 19.17
N GLU A 963 8.13 16.21 18.79
CA GLU A 963 6.70 16.01 19.07
C GLU A 963 6.15 14.73 18.42
N ILE A 964 6.41 14.56 17.11
CA ILE A 964 5.95 13.37 16.37
C ILE A 964 6.55 12.10 16.97
N LEU A 965 7.84 12.16 17.32
CA LEU A 965 8.53 11.03 17.91
C LEU A 965 7.88 10.66 19.25
N GLY A 966 7.68 11.62 20.16
CA GLY A 966 7.03 11.39 21.46
C GLY A 966 5.67 10.74 21.33
N ASP A 967 4.82 11.26 20.44
CA ASP A 967 3.50 10.70 20.17
C ASP A 967 3.51 9.22 19.76
N SER A 968 4.59 8.78 19.10
CA SER A 968 4.75 7.40 18.62
C SER A 968 5.30 6.42 19.68
N ILE A 969 6.03 6.91 20.69
CA ILE A 969 6.77 6.04 21.64
C ILE A 969 6.40 6.23 23.11
N GLU A 970 5.98 7.44 23.53
CA GLU A 970 5.83 7.81 24.95
C GLU A 970 4.79 6.94 25.67
N ARG A 971 3.65 6.70 25.01
CA ARG A 971 2.56 5.88 25.57
C ARG A 971 2.92 4.40 25.74
N TYR A 972 3.95 3.94 25.03
CA TYR A 972 4.48 2.60 25.12
C TYR A 972 5.57 2.48 26.20
N GLY A 973 5.93 3.59 26.86
CA GLY A 973 7.00 3.63 27.86
C GLY A 973 8.39 3.47 27.24
N ILE A 974 8.52 3.78 25.95
CA ILE A 974 9.78 3.70 25.22
C ILE A 974 10.47 5.05 25.31
N ASP A 975 11.61 5.10 26.00
CA ASP A 975 12.36 6.33 26.24
C ASP A 975 13.88 6.17 26.03
N GLY A 976 14.37 4.94 25.78
CA GLY A 976 15.79 4.64 25.61
C GLY A 976 16.61 4.71 26.91
N VAL A 977 15.96 4.79 28.07
CA VAL A 977 16.58 4.82 29.40
C VAL A 977 16.25 3.52 30.14
N LYS A 978 17.24 2.62 30.21
CA LYS A 978 17.08 1.34 30.89
C LYS A 978 16.82 1.53 32.39
N ASP A 979 15.71 0.96 32.87
CA ASP A 979 15.30 0.94 34.28
C ASP A 979 15.07 2.35 34.91
N GLY A 980 14.73 3.36 34.12
CA GLY A 980 14.51 4.74 34.58
C GLY A 980 13.76 5.59 33.55
N THR A 981 13.83 6.91 33.70
CA THR A 981 13.27 7.90 32.75
C THR A 981 14.33 8.93 32.39
N ILE A 982 14.06 9.76 31.37
CA ILE A 982 14.95 10.88 31.03
C ILE A 982 15.20 11.83 32.21
N ALA A 983 14.26 11.93 33.17
CA ALA A 983 14.41 12.77 34.36
C ALA A 983 15.49 12.25 35.33
N ASP A 984 15.91 10.99 35.20
CA ASP A 984 16.93 10.36 36.03
C ASP A 984 18.36 10.63 35.51
N ILE A 985 18.50 11.23 34.32
CA ILE A 985 19.82 11.55 33.75
C ILE A 985 20.37 12.84 34.40
N PRO A 986 21.60 12.82 34.95
CA PRO A 986 22.18 14.01 35.56
C PRO A 986 22.30 15.19 34.59
N THR A 987 21.97 16.40 35.03
CA THR A 987 22.05 17.66 34.25
C THR A 987 23.40 17.87 33.56
N LYS A 988 24.49 17.43 34.19
CA LYS A 988 25.86 17.50 33.64
C LYS A 988 26.07 16.65 32.38
N ASP A 989 25.25 15.63 32.19
CA ASP A 989 25.31 14.67 31.10
C ASP A 989 24.31 15.06 29.97
N TRP A 990 23.54 16.13 30.17
CA TRP A 990 22.59 16.68 29.19
C TRP A 990 23.32 17.44 28.06
N PRO A 991 22.88 17.33 26.78
CA PRO A 991 23.47 18.08 25.68
C PRO A 991 23.33 19.59 25.93
N GLY A 992 24.44 20.34 25.82
CA GLY A 992 24.45 21.78 26.13
C GLY A 992 24.64 22.15 27.62
N GLY A 993 24.65 21.17 28.54
CA GLY A 993 24.89 21.39 29.97
C GLY A 993 23.82 22.22 30.70
N GLU A 994 24.16 22.83 31.83
CA GLU A 994 23.22 23.58 32.69
C GLU A 994 22.40 24.66 31.95
N GLN A 995 22.94 25.22 30.86
CA GLN A 995 22.32 26.32 30.10
C GLN A 995 21.01 25.95 29.38
N TRP A 996 20.73 24.66 29.19
CA TRP A 996 19.63 24.17 28.34
C TRP A 996 18.65 23.25 29.06
N THR A 997 18.73 23.18 30.39
CA THR A 997 17.91 22.30 31.25
C THR A 997 16.64 22.94 31.83
N SER A 998 16.24 24.11 31.30
CA SER A 998 15.06 24.88 31.75
C SER A 998 13.93 24.89 30.73
#